data_AF-A0A327ZGU4-F1
#
_entry.id   AF-A0A327ZGU4-F1
#
_cell.length_a   1.000
_cell.length_b   1.000
_cell.length_c   1.000
_cell.angle_alpha   90.00
_cell.angle_beta   90.00
_cell.angle_gamma   90.00
#
_symmetry.space_group_name_H-M   'P 1'
#
loop_
_entity.id
_entity.type
_entity.pdbx_description
1 polymer ?
#
loop_
_entity_poly.entity_id
_entity_poly.type
_entity_poly.pdbx_seq_one_letter_code
_entity_poly.pdbx_strand_id
1 'polypeptide(L)'
;MRNRRIGAATLVAALAGSTVLAAGAGPAMADSGKSLPIKSVGDLVVDSARQRIFVSDPTGGKIVETTYDGTVVATASGLPRVTGLALSADGSKLYGALESSRAIVALSAATLTQPVRYDLGAGVYPLSLESTAGKLWFSYDDYGRDPFIGSDGNIGSLDLSGAKPVVTPQQDTTGAYGIWRSAPHLASAPGGSGLLAAFDPHTSGGVVAVYNVSSGILTRTGVKQVTGGYTRTAAFTPDATQVVAADASAVTVARSTDLARTGSYPVDGWVRAVAVASDGTVAAGGVTMRIFAAGSAVPIRDYALPDTDPTTTGGDEVADRALAWEPAGNRLFAITENHAGIHYLRVYTEPKKSLPVLKLAGPASATRTKPITITGKLTASVPLPAGTPVTVTRTDLEYPSGKPLGTRTTTANGSFSFTDTTSAGGTVTYRVSYAGDKKHSAVTATRSVAVSRTAPALSLTNNGKIYGYGKTVTFTARIGATYKNRTVEIWADPSGSDQKRRLLKRAVVSKAGSVSANLRLTRNTTVSAVFTGDARTAPKTVSASVGTKASVSLKLSKYYKTVKIGSKKYRYYHVKTKAKFNVKMTAAPTARKAYISVQFYYKGKWLAWGDGYFPATKAIYLSGTGFKGYKMRVRAAYVKGGSNSGDSLNTTTWTPYQYLYFTK
;
A
#
# COMPACT_ATOMS: atom_id res chain seq x y z
N MET A 1 -35.75 6.59 -6.19
CA MET A 1 -34.93 5.89 -5.19
C MET A 1 -34.37 4.65 -5.88
N ARG A 2 -33.09 4.69 -6.30
CA ARG A 2 -31.93 4.05 -5.62
C ARG A 2 -32.16 2.54 -5.43
N ASN A 3 -31.40 1.60 -6.01
CA ASN A 3 -29.95 1.62 -6.21
C ASN A 3 -29.47 0.90 -7.48
N ARG A 4 -28.49 1.56 -8.10
CA ARG A 4 -27.69 1.14 -9.25
C ARG A 4 -26.73 0.02 -8.83
N ARG A 5 -26.70 -1.08 -9.58
CA ARG A 5 -25.52 -1.97 -9.64
C ARG A 5 -24.57 -1.38 -10.68
N ILE A 6 -23.51 -0.72 -10.21
CA ILE A 6 -22.40 -0.27 -11.04
C ILE A 6 -21.40 -1.43 -11.10
N GLY A 7 -21.29 -2.05 -12.27
CA GLY A 7 -20.15 -2.91 -12.59
C GLY A 7 -18.90 -2.03 -12.66
N ALA A 8 -17.96 -2.26 -11.74
CA ALA A 8 -16.68 -1.58 -11.72
C ALA A 8 -15.73 -2.18 -12.75
N ALA A 9 -15.01 -1.28 -13.43
CA ALA A 9 -14.12 -1.54 -14.55
C ALA A 9 -12.87 -2.32 -14.13
N THR A 10 -12.54 -3.36 -14.89
CA THR A 10 -11.26 -4.05 -14.82
C THR A 10 -10.16 -3.12 -15.35
N LEU A 11 -9.37 -2.55 -14.45
CA LEU A 11 -8.15 -1.81 -14.75
C LEU A 11 -7.06 -2.83 -15.10
N VAL A 12 -6.73 -2.96 -16.39
CA VAL A 12 -5.54 -3.71 -16.81
C VAL A 12 -4.32 -2.83 -16.50
N ALA A 13 -3.73 -3.05 -15.33
CA ALA A 13 -2.41 -2.54 -15.00
C ALA A 13 -1.38 -3.33 -15.83
N ALA A 14 -0.86 -2.71 -16.90
CA ALA A 14 0.32 -3.23 -17.58
C ALA A 14 1.53 -3.03 -16.65
N LEU A 15 1.86 -4.07 -15.88
CA LEU A 15 3.16 -4.23 -15.23
C LEU A 15 4.22 -4.35 -16.33
N ALA A 16 4.84 -3.24 -16.71
CA ALA A 16 6.14 -3.27 -17.37
C ALA A 16 7.20 -3.56 -16.29
N GLY A 17 7.43 -4.84 -16.02
CA GLY A 17 8.55 -5.31 -15.23
C GLY A 17 9.85 -4.81 -15.85
N SER A 18 10.58 -3.98 -15.10
CA SER A 18 11.99 -3.68 -15.36
C SER A 18 12.77 -4.31 -14.21
N THR A 19 13.13 -5.57 -14.38
CA THR A 19 14.19 -6.22 -13.60
C THR A 19 15.52 -5.63 -14.05
N VAL A 20 15.91 -4.51 -13.44
CA VAL A 20 17.34 -4.21 -13.35
C VAL A 20 17.89 -5.15 -12.29
N LEU A 21 18.54 -6.21 -12.73
CA LEU A 21 19.40 -7.06 -11.91
C LEU A 21 20.53 -6.18 -11.35
N ALA A 22 20.28 -5.55 -10.21
CA ALA A 22 21.34 -5.22 -9.28
C ALA A 22 21.74 -6.54 -8.63
N ALA A 23 22.72 -7.23 -9.22
CA ALA A 23 23.39 -8.33 -8.56
C ALA A 23 23.96 -7.82 -7.22
N GLY A 24 23.46 -8.34 -6.10
CA GLY A 24 24.08 -8.14 -4.77
C GLY A 24 23.23 -7.55 -3.65
N ALA A 25 21.92 -7.33 -3.81
CA ALA A 25 21.05 -7.01 -2.67
C ALA A 25 19.74 -7.80 -2.77
N GLY A 26 19.56 -8.79 -1.89
CA GLY A 26 18.23 -9.37 -1.66
C GLY A 26 17.24 -8.26 -1.26
N PRO A 27 15.94 -8.43 -1.52
CA PRO A 27 14.96 -7.45 -1.08
C PRO A 27 15.11 -7.24 0.43
N ALA A 28 15.29 -5.99 0.86
CA ALA A 28 15.26 -5.66 2.27
C ALA A 28 13.91 -6.13 2.83
N MET A 29 13.93 -7.04 3.80
CA MET A 29 12.72 -7.46 4.48
C MET A 29 12.18 -6.27 5.27
N ALA A 30 10.90 -5.98 5.12
CA ALA A 30 10.23 -5.03 6.00
C ALA A 30 10.09 -5.65 7.39
N ASP A 31 9.94 -4.79 8.40
CA ASP A 31 9.52 -5.24 9.73
C ASP A 31 8.22 -6.04 9.62
N SER A 32 8.10 -7.10 10.41
CA SER A 32 6.96 -8.02 10.34
C SER A 32 6.43 -8.40 11.72
N GLY A 33 5.21 -8.93 11.74
CA GLY A 33 4.56 -9.42 12.94
C GLY A 33 3.72 -10.65 12.65
N LYS A 34 3.85 -11.70 13.47
CA LYS A 34 3.12 -12.96 13.31
C LYS A 34 2.61 -13.44 14.66
N SER A 35 1.33 -13.81 14.71
CA SER A 35 0.72 -14.31 15.95
C SER A 35 1.38 -15.63 16.36
N LEU A 36 1.65 -15.76 17.67
CA LEU A 36 2.19 -16.95 18.28
C LEU A 36 1.08 -17.72 19.01
N PRO A 37 1.03 -19.06 18.89
CA PRO A 37 0.02 -19.88 19.55
C PRO A 37 0.35 -20.12 21.04
N ILE A 38 0.67 -19.07 21.79
CA ILE A 38 1.04 -19.10 23.22
C ILE A 38 0.04 -18.32 24.07
N LYS A 39 -0.01 -18.63 25.37
CA LYS A 39 -0.87 -17.92 26.34
C LYS A 39 -0.11 -16.94 27.23
N SER A 40 1.20 -17.10 27.32
CA SER A 40 2.12 -16.31 28.14
C SER A 40 3.54 -16.45 27.59
N VAL A 41 4.45 -15.60 28.05
CA VAL A 41 5.88 -15.69 27.75
C VAL A 41 6.64 -15.89 29.05
N GLY A 42 7.49 -16.92 29.12
CA GLY A 42 8.45 -17.09 30.21
C GLY A 42 9.85 -16.58 29.83
N ASP A 43 10.30 -16.95 28.63
CA ASP A 43 11.63 -16.64 28.13
C ASP A 43 11.70 -16.78 26.60
N LEU A 44 12.71 -16.16 26.00
CA LEU A 44 12.96 -16.16 24.56
C LEU A 44 14.43 -16.42 24.27
N VAL A 45 14.73 -17.47 23.51
CA VAL A 45 16.09 -17.85 23.12
C VAL A 45 16.23 -17.93 21.61
N VAL A 46 17.33 -17.39 21.09
CA VAL A 46 17.62 -17.32 19.65
C VAL A 46 18.77 -18.27 19.30
N ASP A 47 18.48 -19.25 18.45
CA ASP A 47 19.48 -20.14 17.85
C ASP A 47 19.88 -19.60 16.46
N SER A 48 21.11 -19.10 16.37
CA SER A 48 21.66 -18.59 15.10
C SER A 48 22.05 -19.68 14.12
N ALA A 49 22.48 -20.85 14.61
CA ALA A 49 22.95 -21.95 13.77
C ALA A 49 21.81 -22.53 12.93
N ARG A 50 20.60 -22.61 13.50
CA ARG A 50 19.40 -23.10 12.81
C ARG A 50 18.46 -21.98 12.37
N GLN A 51 18.75 -20.73 12.71
CA GLN A 51 17.85 -19.58 12.52
C GLN A 51 16.46 -19.85 13.13
N ARG A 52 16.46 -20.21 14.42
CA ARG A 52 15.28 -20.54 15.21
C ARG A 52 15.11 -19.64 16.43
N ILE A 53 13.88 -19.47 16.85
CA ILE A 53 13.50 -18.78 18.09
C ILE A 53 12.65 -19.74 18.89
N PHE A 54 13.05 -19.96 20.14
CA PHE A 54 12.31 -20.74 21.11
C PHE A 54 11.63 -19.81 22.10
N VAL A 55 10.36 -20.07 22.37
CA VAL A 55 9.53 -19.30 23.29
C VAL A 55 8.88 -20.25 24.28
N SER A 56 9.08 -20.04 25.57
CA SER A 56 8.37 -20.78 26.61
C SER A 56 7.02 -20.15 26.90
N ASP A 57 6.00 -20.99 27.06
CA ASP A 57 4.64 -20.62 27.43
C ASP A 57 4.28 -21.28 28.76
N PRO A 58 4.58 -20.62 29.91
CA PRO A 58 4.33 -21.17 31.24
C PRO A 58 2.87 -21.57 31.46
N THR A 59 1.93 -20.72 31.05
CA THR A 59 0.48 -20.94 31.22
C THR A 59 -0.03 -22.06 30.32
N GLY A 60 0.46 -22.14 29.07
CA GLY A 60 0.11 -23.22 28.15
C GLY A 60 0.86 -24.54 28.40
N GLY A 61 1.92 -24.52 29.22
CA GLY A 61 2.74 -25.69 29.54
C GLY A 61 3.49 -26.26 28.33
N LYS A 62 4.05 -25.38 27.50
CA LYS A 62 4.68 -25.75 26.23
C LYS A 62 5.82 -24.82 25.82
N ILE A 63 6.66 -25.28 24.90
CA ILE A 63 7.65 -24.45 24.17
C ILE A 63 7.27 -24.43 22.69
N VAL A 64 7.31 -23.25 22.09
CA VAL A 64 7.07 -23.04 20.65
C VAL A 64 8.37 -22.68 19.95
N GLU A 65 8.69 -23.39 18.87
CA GLU A 65 9.81 -23.07 17.98
C GLU A 65 9.29 -22.35 16.73
N THR A 66 9.94 -21.26 16.35
CA THR A 66 9.67 -20.56 15.10
C THR A 66 10.94 -20.34 14.29
N THR A 67 10.81 -20.22 12.97
CA THR A 67 11.81 -19.56 12.12
C THR A 67 11.86 -18.06 12.42
N TYR A 68 12.93 -17.38 11.97
CA TYR A 68 13.09 -15.93 12.16
C TYR A 68 12.03 -15.05 11.51
N ASP A 69 11.19 -15.56 10.60
CA ASP A 69 10.02 -14.86 10.06
C ASP A 69 8.73 -15.13 10.87
N GLY A 70 8.84 -15.88 11.97
CA GLY A 70 7.77 -16.25 12.88
C GLY A 70 6.89 -17.42 12.43
N THR A 71 7.32 -18.20 11.44
CA THR A 71 6.63 -19.45 11.10
C THR A 71 6.90 -20.51 12.15
N VAL A 72 5.84 -21.03 12.78
CA VAL A 72 5.94 -22.11 13.77
C VAL A 72 6.43 -23.39 13.08
N VAL A 73 7.52 -23.95 13.60
CA VAL A 73 8.16 -25.18 13.09
C VAL A 73 7.80 -26.37 13.95
N ALA A 74 7.83 -26.20 15.28
CA ALA A 74 7.56 -27.27 16.24
C ALA A 74 6.92 -26.72 17.53
N THR A 75 6.30 -27.61 18.29
CA THR A 75 5.76 -27.31 19.62
C THR A 75 5.94 -28.53 20.53
N ALA A 76 6.60 -28.33 21.67
CA ALA A 76 6.72 -29.33 22.71
C ALA A 76 5.72 -29.03 23.84
N SER A 77 4.78 -29.94 24.07
CA SER A 77 3.74 -29.82 25.11
C SER A 77 4.02 -30.74 26.31
N GLY A 78 3.22 -30.63 27.37
CA GLY A 78 3.41 -31.46 28.58
C GLY A 78 4.59 -30.99 29.44
N LEU A 79 4.91 -29.70 29.34
CA LEU A 79 5.99 -29.01 30.04
C LEU A 79 5.35 -28.04 31.06
N PRO A 80 4.81 -28.54 32.17
CA PRO A 80 3.98 -27.74 33.07
C PRO A 80 4.77 -26.58 33.65
N ARG A 81 4.27 -25.35 33.46
CA ARG A 81 4.93 -24.10 33.86
C ARG A 81 6.38 -24.03 33.42
N VAL A 82 6.63 -24.27 32.14
CA VAL A 82 7.95 -24.07 31.56
C VAL A 82 8.29 -22.59 31.46
N THR A 83 9.35 -22.16 32.14
CA THR A 83 9.73 -20.75 32.32
C THR A 83 11.06 -20.46 31.62
N GLY A 84 12.18 -20.35 32.34
CA GLY A 84 13.49 -20.03 31.79
C GLY A 84 13.98 -21.07 30.79
N LEU A 85 14.66 -20.60 29.74
CA LEU A 85 15.22 -21.42 28.67
C LEU A 85 16.72 -21.18 28.56
N ALA A 86 17.48 -22.22 28.24
CA ALA A 86 18.90 -22.08 27.94
C ALA A 86 19.32 -23.05 26.83
N LEU A 87 20.19 -22.61 25.93
CA LEU A 87 20.87 -23.52 24.99
C LEU A 87 22.13 -24.09 25.63
N SER A 88 22.37 -25.38 25.37
CA SER A 88 23.69 -25.98 25.54
C SER A 88 24.76 -25.22 24.75
N ALA A 89 26.02 -25.29 25.20
CA ALA A 89 27.14 -24.58 24.55
C ALA A 89 27.34 -24.97 23.08
N ASP A 90 27.03 -26.21 22.70
CA ASP A 90 27.08 -26.71 21.32
C ASP A 90 25.77 -26.48 20.54
N GLY A 91 24.75 -25.91 21.18
CA GLY A 91 23.43 -25.68 20.62
C GLY A 91 22.66 -26.95 20.25
N SER A 92 23.05 -28.13 20.76
CA SER A 92 22.37 -29.41 20.44
C SER A 92 21.11 -29.65 21.27
N LYS A 93 21.10 -29.13 22.50
CA LYS A 93 20.02 -29.24 23.48
C LYS A 93 19.46 -27.87 23.87
N LEU A 94 18.14 -27.83 24.00
CA LEU A 94 17.39 -26.76 24.66
C LEU A 94 16.97 -27.25 26.05
N TYR A 95 17.36 -26.51 27.08
CA TYR A 95 16.93 -26.73 28.45
C TYR A 95 15.74 -25.84 28.78
N GLY A 96 14.82 -26.34 29.60
CA GLY A 96 13.68 -25.58 30.13
C GLY A 96 13.46 -25.87 31.61
N ALA A 97 13.25 -24.82 32.40
CA ALA A 97 12.88 -24.94 33.82
C ALA A 97 11.39 -25.31 33.91
N LEU A 98 11.08 -26.45 34.52
CA LEU A 98 9.70 -26.91 34.76
C LEU A 98 9.34 -26.64 36.21
N GLU A 99 8.85 -25.44 36.49
CA GLU A 99 8.56 -24.97 37.85
C GLU A 99 7.68 -25.97 38.61
N SER A 100 6.50 -26.32 38.05
CA SER A 100 5.55 -27.25 38.70
C SER A 100 6.07 -28.67 38.89
N SER A 101 7.04 -29.10 38.07
CA SER A 101 7.63 -30.44 38.17
C SER A 101 8.93 -30.47 38.96
N ARG A 102 9.42 -29.32 39.45
CA ARG A 102 10.71 -29.21 40.19
C ARG A 102 11.85 -29.84 39.42
N ALA A 103 11.86 -29.62 38.12
CA ALA A 103 12.75 -30.32 37.21
C ALA A 103 13.28 -29.41 36.11
N ILE A 104 14.41 -29.79 35.52
CA ILE A 104 14.89 -29.23 34.26
C ILE A 104 14.65 -30.26 33.17
N VAL A 105 14.00 -29.87 32.08
CA VAL A 105 13.90 -30.71 30.88
C VAL A 105 15.01 -30.34 29.89
N ALA A 106 15.61 -31.33 29.27
CA ALA A 106 16.44 -31.17 28.08
C ALA A 106 15.72 -31.78 26.88
N LEU A 107 15.62 -31.01 25.80
CA LEU A 107 15.07 -31.42 24.51
C LEU A 107 16.14 -31.30 23.45
N SER A 108 16.03 -32.07 22.37
CA SER A 108 16.79 -31.80 21.14
C SER A 108 16.41 -30.40 20.61
N ALA A 109 17.38 -29.50 20.45
CA ALA A 109 17.12 -28.17 19.91
C ALA A 109 16.71 -28.20 18.43
N ALA A 110 17.02 -29.28 17.72
CA ALA A 110 16.67 -29.43 16.30
C ALA A 110 15.21 -29.85 16.06
N THR A 111 14.58 -30.48 17.05
CA THR A 111 13.26 -31.15 16.88
C THR A 111 12.27 -30.88 18.01
N LEU A 112 12.73 -30.33 19.14
CA LEU A 112 11.97 -30.23 20.40
C LEU A 112 11.39 -31.57 20.89
N THR A 113 12.10 -32.68 20.66
CA THR A 113 11.70 -34.03 21.09
C THR A 113 12.72 -34.66 22.04
N GLN A 114 12.43 -35.89 22.49
CA GLN A 114 13.28 -36.71 23.36
C GLN A 114 13.56 -36.05 24.73
N PRO A 115 12.52 -35.76 25.52
CA PRO A 115 12.68 -35.09 26.81
C PRO A 115 13.47 -35.96 27.79
N VAL A 116 14.57 -35.41 28.31
CA VAL A 116 15.28 -35.92 29.49
C VAL A 116 14.97 -34.98 30.65
N ARG A 117 14.50 -35.51 31.78
CA ARG A 117 14.18 -34.71 32.97
C ARG A 117 15.23 -34.93 34.06
N TYR A 118 15.70 -33.83 34.63
CA TYR A 118 16.57 -33.81 35.80
C TYR A 118 15.75 -33.32 36.99
N ASP A 119 15.48 -34.20 37.95
CA ASP A 119 14.79 -33.85 39.19
C ASP A 119 15.70 -32.98 40.06
N LEU A 120 15.17 -31.86 40.55
CA LEU A 120 15.89 -30.93 41.40
C LEU A 120 15.64 -31.17 42.89
N GLY A 121 14.68 -32.03 43.24
CA GLY A 121 14.33 -32.37 44.61
C GLY A 121 13.17 -31.56 45.18
N ALA A 122 12.77 -31.93 46.40
CA ALA A 122 11.68 -31.27 47.11
C ALA A 122 12.06 -29.82 47.48
N GLY A 123 11.10 -28.90 47.34
CA GLY A 123 11.31 -27.49 47.68
C GLY A 123 12.20 -26.73 46.71
N VAL A 124 12.44 -27.25 45.50
CA VAL A 124 13.24 -26.58 44.46
C VAL A 124 12.35 -26.32 43.24
N TYR A 125 11.72 -25.15 43.18
CA TYR A 125 10.87 -24.71 42.08
C TYR A 125 11.67 -23.80 41.12
N PRO A 126 12.16 -24.31 39.99
CA PRO A 126 13.08 -23.55 39.14
C PRO A 126 12.36 -22.47 38.33
N LEU A 127 13.03 -21.33 38.13
CA LEU A 127 12.51 -20.20 37.36
C LEU A 127 13.38 -19.83 36.14
N SER A 128 14.66 -19.51 36.35
CA SER A 128 15.57 -19.02 35.31
C SER A 128 16.69 -20.03 35.06
N LEU A 129 17.17 -20.11 33.83
CA LEU A 129 18.29 -20.99 33.43
C LEU A 129 19.36 -20.21 32.69
N GLU A 130 20.63 -20.50 32.98
CA GLU A 130 21.79 -19.96 32.26
C GLU A 130 22.86 -21.04 32.08
N SER A 131 23.35 -21.20 30.85
CA SER A 131 24.39 -22.17 30.49
C SER A 131 25.73 -21.46 30.35
N THR A 132 26.59 -21.58 31.37
CA THR A 132 27.91 -20.91 31.37
C THR A 132 28.89 -21.62 32.29
N ALA A 133 30.19 -21.45 32.03
CA ALA A 133 31.28 -22.07 32.78
C ALA A 133 31.12 -23.60 32.97
N GLY A 134 30.60 -24.29 31.95
CA GLY A 134 30.47 -25.75 31.92
C GLY A 134 29.31 -26.33 32.75
N LYS A 135 28.47 -25.50 33.37
CA LYS A 135 27.30 -25.94 34.14
C LYS A 135 26.03 -25.25 33.67
N LEU A 136 24.89 -25.83 34.01
CA LEU A 136 23.60 -25.16 33.94
C LEU A 136 23.29 -24.55 35.29
N TRP A 137 23.30 -23.23 35.39
CA TRP A 137 22.90 -22.49 36.56
C TRP A 137 21.40 -22.26 36.51
N PHE A 138 20.72 -22.50 37.63
CA PHE A 138 19.29 -22.31 37.74
C PHE A 138 18.95 -21.51 38.99
N SER A 139 17.99 -20.61 38.90
CA SER A 139 17.39 -20.01 40.08
C SER A 139 16.16 -20.79 40.49
N TYR A 140 15.86 -20.75 41.79
CA TYR A 140 14.69 -21.41 42.34
C TYR A 140 14.22 -20.73 43.63
N ASP A 141 13.00 -21.05 44.02
CA ASP A 141 12.47 -20.81 45.35
C ASP A 141 11.81 -22.10 45.88
N ASP A 142 11.30 -22.02 47.10
CA ASP A 142 10.67 -23.10 47.86
C ASP A 142 9.13 -23.07 47.85
N TYR A 143 8.52 -22.04 47.25
CA TYR A 143 7.05 -21.84 47.22
C TYR A 143 6.43 -21.95 45.82
N GLY A 144 7.21 -21.88 44.74
CA GLY A 144 6.74 -22.03 43.37
C GLY A 144 5.71 -20.97 42.96
N ARG A 145 4.46 -21.41 42.71
CA ARG A 145 3.39 -20.54 42.17
C ARG A 145 3.02 -19.38 43.08
N ASP A 146 3.31 -19.47 44.39
CA ASP A 146 2.93 -18.48 45.40
C ASP A 146 4.18 -17.77 46.00
N PRO A 147 4.97 -17.03 45.18
CA PRO A 147 6.29 -16.52 45.55
C PRO A 147 6.28 -15.43 46.63
N PHE A 148 5.10 -14.95 47.06
CA PHE A 148 4.96 -13.85 48.02
C PHE A 148 4.74 -14.31 49.48
N ILE A 149 4.77 -15.62 49.74
CA ILE A 149 4.44 -16.21 51.05
C ILE A 149 5.69 -16.50 51.92
N GLY A 150 6.91 -16.42 51.36
CA GLY A 150 8.18 -16.59 52.09
C GLY A 150 9.34 -15.84 51.41
N SER A 151 10.58 -15.94 51.92
CA SER A 151 11.72 -15.10 51.51
C SER A 151 12.99 -15.89 51.16
N ASP A 152 12.91 -16.91 50.29
CA ASP A 152 13.98 -17.91 50.17
C ASP A 152 14.38 -18.21 48.70
N GLY A 153 14.49 -17.17 47.87
CA GLY A 153 15.08 -17.33 46.53
C GLY A 153 16.57 -17.67 46.60
N ASN A 154 17.02 -18.64 45.81
CA ASN A 154 18.45 -19.01 45.72
C ASN A 154 18.83 -19.45 44.30
N ILE A 155 20.12 -19.73 44.10
CA ILE A 155 20.72 -20.19 42.86
C ILE A 155 21.30 -21.58 43.12
N GLY A 156 21.11 -22.50 42.18
CA GLY A 156 21.68 -23.83 42.15
C GLY A 156 22.42 -24.10 40.84
N SER A 157 23.08 -25.25 40.76
CA SER A 157 23.76 -25.72 39.56
C SER A 157 23.41 -27.16 39.23
N LEU A 158 23.30 -27.46 37.94
CA LEU A 158 23.25 -28.80 37.38
C LEU A 158 24.53 -29.04 36.57
N ASP A 159 25.34 -29.98 37.02
CA ASP A 159 26.55 -30.43 36.35
C ASP A 159 26.27 -31.73 35.56
N LEU A 160 26.55 -31.68 34.26
CA LEU A 160 26.35 -32.78 33.31
C LEU A 160 27.68 -33.34 32.76
N SER A 161 28.82 -32.90 33.29
CA SER A 161 30.15 -33.30 32.81
C SER A 161 30.55 -34.71 33.25
N GLY A 162 30.01 -35.18 34.38
CA GLY A 162 30.26 -36.51 34.93
C GLY A 162 29.39 -37.61 34.34
N ALA A 163 29.65 -38.87 34.73
CA ALA A 163 28.87 -40.04 34.32
C ALA A 163 27.40 -39.99 34.80
N LYS A 164 27.11 -39.19 35.82
CA LYS A 164 25.76 -38.95 36.35
C LYS A 164 25.54 -37.44 36.51
N PRO A 165 24.33 -36.94 36.23
CA PRO A 165 23.95 -35.56 36.56
C PRO A 165 24.10 -35.28 38.06
N VAL A 166 24.67 -34.13 38.41
CA VAL A 166 24.78 -33.66 39.80
C VAL A 166 24.02 -32.36 39.97
N VAL A 167 22.98 -32.38 40.80
CA VAL A 167 22.24 -31.18 41.20
C VAL A 167 22.80 -30.68 42.51
N THR A 168 23.06 -29.38 42.60
CA THR A 168 23.52 -28.74 43.84
C THR A 168 22.74 -27.45 44.08
N PRO A 169 21.69 -27.47 44.92
CA PRO A 169 20.97 -26.26 45.34
C PRO A 169 21.81 -25.44 46.33
N GLN A 170 21.26 -24.30 46.78
CA GLN A 170 21.83 -23.43 47.83
C GLN A 170 23.27 -22.98 47.58
N GLN A 171 23.61 -22.65 46.33
CA GLN A 171 24.96 -22.22 45.95
C GLN A 171 25.27 -20.81 46.46
N ASP A 172 24.27 -19.94 46.60
CA ASP A 172 24.49 -18.61 47.17
C ASP A 172 24.43 -18.66 48.71
N THR A 173 25.58 -19.00 49.29
CA THR A 173 25.78 -19.17 50.73
C THR A 173 26.08 -17.86 51.47
N THR A 174 26.31 -16.76 50.74
CA THR A 174 26.67 -15.45 51.30
C THR A 174 25.46 -14.62 51.77
N GLY A 175 24.38 -15.32 52.17
CA GLY A 175 23.12 -14.73 52.63
C GLY A 175 22.16 -14.39 51.49
N ALA A 176 21.87 -15.33 50.58
CA ALA A 176 20.73 -15.19 49.68
C ALA A 176 19.42 -14.89 50.44
N TYR A 177 19.31 -15.47 51.65
CA TYR A 177 18.30 -15.18 52.66
C TYR A 177 18.21 -13.67 52.93
N GLY A 178 17.13 -13.05 52.45
CA GLY A 178 16.85 -11.62 52.60
C GLY A 178 17.23 -10.72 51.42
N ILE A 179 17.99 -11.21 50.42
CA ILE A 179 18.26 -10.48 49.17
C ILE A 179 17.14 -10.74 48.17
N TRP A 180 16.79 -12.03 47.99
CA TRP A 180 15.78 -12.46 47.03
C TRP A 180 14.50 -12.85 47.77
N ARG A 181 13.38 -12.20 47.44
CA ARG A 181 12.08 -12.59 48.01
C ARG A 181 11.46 -13.79 47.29
N SER A 182 11.89 -14.06 46.07
CA SER A 182 11.53 -15.23 45.27
C SER A 182 12.70 -15.61 44.35
N ALA A 183 12.55 -16.66 43.54
CA ALA A 183 13.58 -17.07 42.61
C ALA A 183 14.04 -15.88 41.74
N PRO A 184 15.32 -15.44 41.80
CA PRO A 184 15.77 -14.33 40.97
C PRO A 184 15.80 -14.76 39.50
N HIS A 185 15.61 -13.85 38.57
CA HIS A 185 16.01 -14.08 37.20
C HIS A 185 17.52 -14.03 37.06
N LEU A 186 18.03 -14.79 36.11
CA LEU A 186 19.45 -14.84 35.76
C LEU A 186 19.66 -14.26 34.36
N ALA A 187 20.86 -13.72 34.16
CA ALA A 187 21.40 -13.37 32.86
C ALA A 187 22.90 -13.69 32.84
N SER A 188 23.36 -14.46 31.85
CA SER A 188 24.79 -14.72 31.67
C SER A 188 25.48 -13.64 30.84
N ALA A 189 26.72 -13.34 31.21
CA ALA A 189 27.56 -12.48 30.41
C ALA A 189 28.07 -13.22 29.16
N PRO A 190 28.13 -12.53 28.00
CA PRO A 190 28.57 -13.15 26.75
C PRO A 190 30.06 -13.54 26.78
N GLY A 191 30.48 -14.30 25.78
CA GLY A 191 31.90 -14.61 25.53
C GLY A 191 32.54 -15.57 26.53
N GLY A 192 31.76 -16.25 27.37
CA GLY A 192 32.29 -17.19 28.36
C GLY A 192 33.06 -16.53 29.50
N SER A 193 32.78 -15.24 29.78
CA SER A 193 33.40 -14.50 30.89
C SER A 193 33.18 -15.12 32.27
N GLY A 194 32.20 -16.01 32.40
CA GLY A 194 31.85 -16.65 33.66
C GLY A 194 31.17 -15.69 34.63
N LEU A 195 30.60 -14.58 34.17
CA LEU A 195 29.77 -13.71 35.01
C LEU A 195 28.29 -14.04 34.85
N LEU A 196 27.56 -14.00 35.97
CA LEU A 196 26.11 -14.11 36.06
C LEU A 196 25.56 -12.90 36.79
N ALA A 197 24.51 -12.29 36.25
CA ALA A 197 23.70 -11.32 36.96
C ALA A 197 22.45 -12.01 37.49
N ALA A 198 22.04 -11.65 38.70
CA ALA A 198 20.76 -12.03 39.28
C ALA A 198 19.96 -10.77 39.61
N PHE A 199 18.65 -10.80 39.39
CA PHE A 199 17.74 -9.69 39.65
C PHE A 199 16.33 -10.20 39.91
N ASP A 200 15.56 -9.45 40.69
CA ASP A 200 14.21 -9.84 41.09
C ASP A 200 13.17 -8.97 40.37
N PRO A 201 12.30 -9.55 39.50
CA PRO A 201 11.25 -8.80 38.82
C PRO A 201 9.98 -8.64 39.68
N HIS A 202 9.87 -9.35 40.80
CA HIS A 202 8.67 -9.47 41.62
C HIS A 202 8.69 -8.48 42.79
N THR A 203 9.83 -7.85 43.06
CA THR A 203 9.98 -6.85 44.10
C THR A 203 10.42 -5.51 43.53
N SER A 204 9.92 -4.43 44.10
CA SER A 204 10.26 -3.06 43.71
C SER A 204 11.60 -2.59 44.30
N GLY A 205 12.40 -3.51 44.86
CA GLY A 205 13.67 -3.19 45.51
C GLY A 205 14.81 -2.84 44.55
N GLY A 206 14.65 -3.12 43.26
CA GLY A 206 15.61 -2.76 42.20
C GLY A 206 17.00 -3.37 42.38
N VAL A 207 17.11 -4.48 43.11
CA VAL A 207 18.37 -5.12 43.46
C VAL A 207 18.90 -5.91 42.27
N VAL A 208 20.19 -5.74 41.99
CA VAL A 208 20.96 -6.57 41.08
C VAL A 208 22.15 -7.12 41.87
N ALA A 209 22.50 -8.38 41.64
CA ALA A 209 23.73 -8.97 42.11
C ALA A 209 24.52 -9.55 40.93
N VAL A 210 25.85 -9.57 41.05
CA VAL A 210 26.76 -10.18 40.08
C VAL A 210 27.55 -11.27 40.78
N TYR A 211 27.70 -12.39 40.10
CA TYR A 211 28.45 -13.56 40.53
C TYR A 211 29.49 -13.92 39.47
N ASN A 212 30.63 -14.42 39.93
CA ASN A 212 31.62 -15.09 39.12
C ASN A 212 31.51 -16.60 39.32
N VAL A 213 31.32 -17.32 38.23
CA VAL A 213 31.20 -18.78 38.14
C VAL A 213 32.29 -19.43 37.30
N SER A 214 33.32 -18.67 36.88
CA SER A 214 34.41 -19.17 36.01
C SER A 214 35.17 -20.36 36.60
N SER A 215 35.23 -20.49 37.93
CA SER A 215 35.83 -21.62 38.65
C SER A 215 34.89 -22.82 38.81
N GLY A 216 33.65 -22.72 38.33
CA GLY A 216 32.57 -23.69 38.59
C GLY A 216 31.93 -23.56 39.98
N ILE A 217 32.33 -22.56 40.78
CA ILE A 217 31.78 -22.23 42.10
C ILE A 217 31.10 -20.86 42.01
N LEU A 218 29.91 -20.71 42.58
CA LEU A 218 29.19 -19.44 42.63
C LEU A 218 29.82 -18.48 43.64
N THR A 219 30.49 -17.42 43.17
CA THR A 219 31.10 -16.39 44.02
C THR A 219 30.44 -15.05 43.79
N ARG A 220 29.75 -14.49 44.79
CA ARG A 220 29.14 -13.15 44.69
C ARG A 220 30.23 -12.07 44.65
N THR A 221 30.26 -11.25 43.60
CA THR A 221 31.22 -10.16 43.42
C THR A 221 30.63 -8.78 43.72
N GLY A 222 29.32 -8.63 43.67
CA GLY A 222 28.64 -7.39 44.05
C GLY A 222 27.14 -7.56 44.20
N VAL A 223 26.52 -6.73 45.05
CA VAL A 223 25.06 -6.62 45.19
C VAL A 223 24.70 -5.18 45.55
N LYS A 224 23.74 -4.59 44.84
CA LYS A 224 23.31 -3.21 45.06
C LYS A 224 21.92 -2.97 44.47
N GLN A 225 21.22 -1.97 45.02
CA GLN A 225 20.08 -1.38 44.34
C GLN A 225 20.56 -0.58 43.12
N VAL A 226 20.25 -1.07 41.92
CA VAL A 226 20.64 -0.47 40.64
C VAL A 226 19.47 0.28 40.00
N THR A 227 18.24 -0.13 40.20
CA THR A 227 17.05 0.50 39.57
C THR A 227 16.09 1.08 40.61
N GLY A 228 15.13 1.88 40.15
CA GLY A 228 14.10 2.54 40.96
C GLY A 228 12.74 1.84 40.90
N GLY A 229 12.71 0.50 40.94
CA GLY A 229 11.46 -0.26 40.88
C GLY A 229 11.68 -1.75 40.59
N TYR A 230 10.75 -2.35 39.85
CA TYR A 230 10.83 -3.74 39.42
C TYR A 230 11.89 -3.91 38.33
N THR A 231 12.94 -4.69 38.61
CA THR A 231 13.95 -5.04 37.60
C THR A 231 13.46 -6.24 36.80
N ARG A 232 12.69 -6.00 35.72
CA ARG A 232 12.13 -7.08 34.90
C ARG A 232 13.17 -7.81 34.06
N THR A 233 14.29 -7.16 33.77
CA THR A 233 15.38 -7.76 33.00
C THR A 233 16.71 -7.05 33.28
N ALA A 234 17.80 -7.77 33.08
CA ALA A 234 19.14 -7.20 32.98
C ALA A 234 19.95 -8.01 31.96
N ALA A 235 20.94 -7.35 31.37
CA ALA A 235 21.86 -7.96 30.42
C ALA A 235 23.26 -7.35 30.60
N PHE A 236 24.30 -8.09 30.20
CA PHE A 236 25.66 -7.55 30.19
C PHE A 236 25.98 -6.84 28.88
N THR A 237 26.89 -5.89 28.93
CA THR A 237 27.59 -5.41 27.73
C THR A 237 28.47 -6.53 27.13
N PRO A 238 28.81 -6.47 25.83
CA PRO A 238 29.57 -7.52 25.16
C PRO A 238 30.94 -7.82 25.77
N ASP A 239 31.55 -6.81 26.40
CA ASP A 239 32.82 -6.91 27.12
C ASP A 239 32.67 -7.33 28.59
N ALA A 240 31.42 -7.58 29.04
CA ALA A 240 31.03 -7.92 30.41
C ALA A 240 31.44 -6.90 31.49
N THR A 241 31.85 -5.68 31.11
CA THR A 241 32.28 -4.65 32.06
C THR A 241 31.11 -3.90 32.70
N GLN A 242 29.92 -3.99 32.11
CA GLN A 242 28.71 -3.33 32.59
C GLN A 242 27.52 -4.28 32.57
N VAL A 243 26.59 -4.03 33.51
CA VAL A 243 25.23 -4.56 33.53
C VAL A 243 24.28 -3.43 33.15
N VAL A 244 23.34 -3.75 32.27
CA VAL A 244 22.29 -2.89 31.74
C VAL A 244 20.97 -3.44 32.27
N ALA A 245 20.21 -2.66 33.02
CA ALA A 245 19.01 -3.12 33.74
C ALA A 245 17.77 -2.29 33.40
N ALA A 246 16.64 -2.96 33.22
CA ALA A 246 15.34 -2.32 33.03
C ALA A 246 14.92 -1.56 34.30
N ASP A 247 14.49 -0.31 34.13
CA ASP A 247 14.02 0.58 35.19
C ASP A 247 12.60 1.09 34.87
N ALA A 248 11.98 1.79 35.81
CA ALA A 248 10.66 2.37 35.68
C ALA A 248 10.60 3.52 34.63
N SER A 249 11.70 4.18 34.32
CA SER A 249 11.72 5.31 33.39
C SER A 249 12.99 5.39 32.54
N ALA A 250 13.84 4.36 32.61
CA ALA A 250 15.09 4.31 31.89
C ALA A 250 15.57 2.86 31.75
N VAL A 251 16.66 2.68 31.02
CA VAL A 251 17.52 1.52 31.15
C VAL A 251 18.79 1.98 31.85
N THR A 252 19.02 1.52 33.07
CA THR A 252 20.16 1.94 33.89
C THR A 252 21.40 1.12 33.55
N VAL A 253 22.57 1.78 33.45
CA VAL A 253 23.86 1.15 33.18
C VAL A 253 24.73 1.23 34.43
N ALA A 254 25.27 0.12 34.89
CA ALA A 254 26.15 0.02 36.06
C ALA A 254 27.36 -0.86 35.78
N ARG A 255 28.50 -0.62 36.44
CA ARG A 255 29.67 -1.50 36.31
C ARG A 255 29.37 -2.89 36.86
N SER A 256 29.86 -3.94 36.20
CA SER A 256 29.68 -5.31 36.68
C SER A 256 30.47 -5.63 37.95
N THR A 257 31.57 -4.91 38.22
CA THR A 257 32.46 -5.15 39.35
C THR A 257 31.91 -4.71 40.70
N ASP A 258 31.18 -3.58 40.73
CA ASP A 258 30.71 -2.96 41.98
C ASP A 258 29.29 -2.37 41.90
N LEU A 259 28.63 -2.54 40.74
CA LEU A 259 27.29 -2.05 40.46
C LEU A 259 27.15 -0.52 40.65
N ALA A 260 28.24 0.24 40.55
CA ALA A 260 28.16 1.69 40.48
C ALA A 260 27.52 2.12 39.15
N ARG A 261 26.46 2.93 39.23
CA ARG A 261 25.78 3.50 38.05
C ARG A 261 26.75 4.38 37.26
N THR A 262 26.77 4.20 35.95
CA THR A 262 27.66 4.92 35.02
C THR A 262 26.89 5.67 33.93
N GLY A 263 25.61 5.38 33.74
CA GLY A 263 24.76 6.08 32.78
C GLY A 263 23.37 5.46 32.70
N SER A 264 22.58 5.93 31.74
CA SER A 264 21.26 5.38 31.43
C SER A 264 20.82 5.70 30.01
N TYR A 265 19.87 4.93 29.50
CA TYR A 265 19.15 5.21 28.25
C TYR A 265 17.71 5.65 28.58
N PRO A 266 17.29 6.86 28.18
CA PRO A 266 15.97 7.38 28.54
C PRO A 266 14.86 6.70 27.73
N VAL A 267 13.81 6.23 28.41
CA VAL A 267 12.60 5.66 27.79
C VAL A 267 11.35 6.34 28.32
N ASP A 268 10.24 6.16 27.61
CA ASP A 268 8.94 6.67 28.06
C ASP A 268 8.17 5.51 28.72
N GLY A 269 8.10 5.54 30.05
CA GLY A 269 7.40 4.53 30.84
C GLY A 269 8.25 3.31 31.23
N TRP A 270 7.57 2.29 31.73
CA TRP A 270 8.21 1.11 32.31
C TRP A 270 8.90 0.25 31.25
N VAL A 271 10.17 -0.07 31.49
CA VAL A 271 10.89 -1.05 30.67
C VAL A 271 10.52 -2.45 31.13
N ARG A 272 10.09 -3.29 30.19
CA ARG A 272 9.73 -4.70 30.39
C ARG A 272 10.81 -5.66 29.91
N ALA A 273 11.53 -5.27 28.86
CA ALA A 273 12.60 -6.06 28.28
C ALA A 273 13.73 -5.19 27.76
N VAL A 274 14.94 -5.72 27.76
CA VAL A 274 16.20 -5.09 27.36
C VAL A 274 17.04 -6.19 26.73
N ALA A 275 17.66 -5.87 25.59
CA ALA A 275 18.63 -6.75 24.97
C ALA A 275 19.84 -5.95 24.49
N VAL A 276 21.03 -6.46 24.73
CA VAL A 276 22.29 -5.85 24.29
C VAL A 276 22.89 -6.68 23.16
N ALA A 277 23.12 -6.06 22.01
CA ALA A 277 23.74 -6.70 20.85
C ALA A 277 25.25 -6.82 21.04
N SER A 278 25.90 -7.67 20.23
CA SER A 278 27.36 -7.88 20.26
C SER A 278 28.20 -6.63 19.95
N ASP A 279 27.63 -5.60 19.32
CA ASP A 279 28.26 -4.29 19.08
C ASP A 279 27.94 -3.25 20.17
N GLY A 280 27.26 -3.65 21.24
CA GLY A 280 26.85 -2.80 22.35
C GLY A 280 25.56 -2.00 22.10
N THR A 281 24.89 -2.19 20.95
CA THR A 281 23.56 -1.59 20.73
C THR A 281 22.58 -2.10 21.78
N VAL A 282 21.81 -1.20 22.38
CA VAL A 282 20.80 -1.54 23.40
C VAL A 282 19.40 -1.39 22.80
N ALA A 283 18.59 -2.43 22.88
CA ALA A 283 17.14 -2.35 22.66
C ALA A 283 16.43 -2.30 24.01
N ALA A 284 15.44 -1.41 24.13
CA ALA A 284 14.59 -1.28 25.30
C ALA A 284 13.12 -1.37 24.85
N GLY A 285 12.37 -2.29 25.45
CA GLY A 285 10.97 -2.57 25.13
C GLY A 285 10.05 -2.37 26.32
N GLY A 286 8.90 -1.77 26.07
CA GLY A 286 7.78 -1.59 26.98
C GLY A 286 6.54 -1.23 26.15
N VAL A 287 5.91 -0.10 26.45
CA VAL A 287 4.85 0.50 25.61
C VAL A 287 5.35 1.05 24.27
N THR A 288 6.66 1.33 24.21
CA THR A 288 7.39 1.69 22.99
C THR A 288 8.63 0.81 22.88
N MET A 289 9.22 0.76 21.69
CA MET A 289 10.49 0.08 21.48
C MET A 289 11.54 1.07 20.98
N ARG A 290 12.60 1.25 21.76
CA ARG A 290 13.69 2.20 21.47
C ARG A 290 15.02 1.49 21.32
N ILE A 291 15.80 1.94 20.35
CA ILE A 291 17.12 1.38 20.03
C ILE A 291 18.16 2.46 20.22
N PHE A 292 19.21 2.18 20.99
CA PHE A 292 20.27 3.10 21.33
C PHE A 292 21.62 2.57 20.88
N ALA A 293 22.48 3.46 20.38
CA ALA A 293 23.89 3.15 20.26
C ALA A 293 24.51 3.06 21.66
N ALA A 294 25.55 2.23 21.82
CA ALA A 294 26.29 2.13 23.07
C ALA A 294 26.71 3.53 23.59
N GLY A 295 26.34 3.84 24.83
CA GLY A 295 26.67 5.09 25.51
C GLY A 295 25.93 6.35 25.01
N SER A 296 25.01 6.23 24.05
CA SER A 296 24.23 7.36 23.54
C SER A 296 22.83 7.40 24.14
N ALA A 297 22.48 8.51 24.80
CA ALA A 297 21.11 8.76 25.27
C ALA A 297 20.11 9.09 24.14
N VAL A 298 20.60 9.37 22.93
CA VAL A 298 19.74 9.63 21.77
C VAL A 298 19.41 8.31 21.06
N PRO A 299 18.12 7.98 20.87
CA PRO A 299 17.72 6.77 20.18
C PRO A 299 18.03 6.84 18.68
N ILE A 300 18.57 5.74 18.15
CA ILE A 300 18.70 5.49 16.71
C ILE A 300 17.32 5.33 16.07
N ARG A 301 16.45 4.57 16.74
CA ARG A 301 15.07 4.28 16.34
C ARG A 301 14.14 4.37 17.53
N ASP A 302 12.93 4.84 17.23
CA ASP A 302 11.76 4.74 18.10
C ASP A 302 10.66 4.06 17.27
N TYR A 303 10.12 2.97 17.80
CA TYR A 303 9.06 2.18 17.19
C TYR A 303 7.81 2.32 18.02
N ALA A 304 6.76 2.85 17.38
CA ALA A 304 5.40 2.70 17.87
C ALA A 304 4.98 1.23 17.69
N LEU A 305 4.49 0.63 18.76
CA LEU A 305 3.91 -0.70 18.71
C LEU A 305 2.51 -0.63 18.10
N PRO A 306 2.11 -1.64 17.31
CA PRO A 306 0.80 -1.64 16.66
C PRO A 306 -0.32 -1.82 17.70
N ASP A 307 -1.54 -1.41 17.34
CA ASP A 307 -2.76 -1.77 18.06
C ASP A 307 -3.37 -2.98 17.35
N THR A 308 -3.21 -4.17 17.93
CA THR A 308 -3.71 -5.43 17.34
C THR A 308 -4.85 -6.07 18.14
N ASP A 309 -5.36 -5.39 19.14
CA ASP A 309 -6.48 -5.88 19.91
C ASP A 309 -7.80 -5.74 19.11
N PRO A 310 -8.60 -6.81 18.97
CA PRO A 310 -9.86 -6.73 18.23
C PRO A 310 -11.01 -6.13 19.04
N THR A 311 -10.82 -5.94 20.36
CA THR A 311 -11.89 -5.65 21.32
C THR A 311 -11.71 -4.35 22.12
N THR A 312 -10.47 -3.91 22.31
CA THR A 312 -10.12 -2.70 23.07
C THR A 312 -9.16 -1.83 22.27
N THR A 313 -9.09 -0.55 22.61
CA THR A 313 -8.11 0.37 22.01
C THR A 313 -6.93 0.53 22.95
N GLY A 314 -5.72 0.36 22.44
CA GLY A 314 -4.49 0.42 23.22
C GLY A 314 -3.39 -0.34 22.51
N GLY A 315 -2.23 0.30 22.33
CA GLY A 315 -1.10 -0.34 21.65
C GLY A 315 -0.67 -1.63 22.36
N ASP A 316 -0.17 -2.59 21.58
CA ASP A 316 0.53 -3.75 22.12
C ASP A 316 1.71 -3.29 23.00
N GLU A 317 2.12 -4.13 23.96
CA GLU A 317 3.31 -3.92 24.77
C GLU A 317 4.32 -5.04 24.54
N VAL A 318 5.61 -4.77 24.70
CA VAL A 318 6.63 -5.84 24.73
C VAL A 318 6.45 -6.67 26.00
N ALA A 319 6.30 -7.98 25.88
CA ALA A 319 6.20 -8.89 27.01
C ALA A 319 7.52 -8.91 27.82
N ASP A 320 7.42 -9.21 29.11
CA ASP A 320 8.57 -9.25 30.01
C ASP A 320 9.62 -10.26 29.50
N ARG A 321 10.91 -9.87 29.54
CA ARG A 321 12.06 -10.64 29.02
C ARG A 321 12.00 -11.04 27.53
N ALA A 322 11.03 -10.54 26.77
CA ALA A 322 10.79 -11.02 25.42
C ALA A 322 11.54 -10.25 24.32
N LEU A 323 12.82 -9.94 24.54
CA LEU A 323 13.69 -9.31 23.55
C LEU A 323 14.98 -10.09 23.35
N ALA A 324 15.36 -10.32 22.09
CA ALA A 324 16.69 -10.78 21.76
C ALA A 324 17.16 -10.29 20.39
N TRP A 325 18.44 -10.02 20.30
CA TRP A 325 19.13 -9.75 19.05
C TRP A 325 19.42 -11.05 18.32
N GLU A 326 19.40 -10.99 16.99
CA GLU A 326 20.08 -11.99 16.17
C GLU A 326 21.59 -11.98 16.51
N PRO A 327 22.17 -13.12 16.93
CA PRO A 327 23.59 -13.20 17.21
C PRO A 327 24.43 -12.78 15.99
N ALA A 328 25.34 -11.81 16.17
CA ALA A 328 26.15 -11.17 15.11
C ALA A 328 25.37 -10.52 13.96
N GLY A 329 24.04 -10.45 14.06
CA GLY A 329 23.16 -9.92 13.02
C GLY A 329 22.67 -8.50 13.28
N ASN A 330 21.65 -8.13 12.50
CA ASN A 330 20.99 -6.84 12.57
C ASN A 330 19.47 -7.02 12.54
N ARG A 331 18.98 -8.09 13.16
CA ARG A 331 17.56 -8.27 13.46
C ARG A 331 17.36 -8.22 14.97
N LEU A 332 16.25 -7.61 15.37
CA LEU A 332 15.74 -7.67 16.73
C LEU A 332 14.44 -8.45 16.72
N PHE A 333 14.33 -9.41 17.62
CA PHE A 333 13.12 -10.18 17.85
C PHE A 333 12.47 -9.68 19.14
N ALA A 334 11.16 -9.45 19.07
CA ALA A 334 10.36 -9.09 20.23
C ALA A 334 9.08 -9.93 20.28
N ILE A 335 8.63 -10.32 21.46
CA ILE A 335 7.24 -10.78 21.61
C ILE A 335 6.44 -9.63 22.20
N THR A 336 5.38 -9.25 21.50
CA THR A 336 4.41 -8.28 22.01
C THR A 336 3.13 -8.98 22.45
N GLU A 337 2.49 -8.45 23.48
CA GLU A 337 1.19 -8.85 24.00
C GLU A 337 0.18 -7.72 23.83
N ASN A 338 -1.07 -8.06 23.51
CA ASN A 338 -2.18 -7.11 23.53
C ASN A 338 -3.09 -7.34 24.75
N HIS A 339 -4.09 -6.48 24.94
CA HIS A 339 -4.96 -6.51 26.11
C HIS A 339 -5.82 -7.80 26.20
N ALA A 340 -6.11 -8.44 25.07
CA ALA A 340 -6.76 -9.73 24.98
C ALA A 340 -5.83 -10.93 25.26
N GLY A 341 -4.54 -10.69 25.56
CA GLY A 341 -3.54 -11.73 25.82
C GLY A 341 -3.06 -12.47 24.57
N ILE A 342 -3.25 -11.89 23.38
CA ILE A 342 -2.72 -12.42 22.12
C ILE A 342 -1.28 -11.98 21.98
N HIS A 343 -0.41 -12.94 21.63
CA HIS A 343 1.01 -12.71 21.49
C HIS A 343 1.45 -12.69 20.04
N TYR A 344 2.41 -11.83 19.70
CA TYR A 344 2.98 -11.73 18.37
C TYR A 344 4.50 -11.71 18.43
N LEU A 345 5.15 -12.52 17.60
CA LEU A 345 6.56 -12.33 17.29
C LEU A 345 6.69 -11.17 16.30
N ARG A 346 7.38 -10.12 16.73
CA ARG A 346 7.80 -8.97 15.93
C ARG A 346 9.25 -9.15 15.51
N VAL A 347 9.51 -8.89 14.23
CA VAL A 347 10.85 -8.98 13.65
C VAL A 347 11.18 -7.62 13.07
N TYR A 348 12.18 -6.95 13.66
CA TYR A 348 12.66 -5.67 13.18
C TYR A 348 13.92 -5.87 12.35
N THR A 349 13.92 -5.33 11.14
CA THR A 349 15.02 -5.46 10.17
C THR A 349 15.86 -4.19 10.13
N GLU A 350 17.16 -4.35 10.30
CA GLU A 350 18.12 -3.25 10.40
C GLU A 350 17.78 -2.16 11.45
N PRO A 351 17.30 -2.50 12.66
CA PRO A 351 16.90 -1.50 13.66
C PRO A 351 18.09 -0.68 14.18
N LYS A 352 19.32 -1.12 13.94
CA LYS A 352 20.57 -0.38 14.26
C LYS A 352 20.85 0.80 13.30
N LYS A 353 20.09 0.94 12.21
CA LYS A 353 20.21 2.08 11.29
C LYS A 353 19.11 3.07 11.57
N SER A 354 19.45 4.34 11.73
CA SER A 354 18.47 5.43 11.78
C SER A 354 17.77 5.60 10.44
N LEU A 355 16.66 6.34 10.46
CA LEU A 355 15.72 6.43 9.34
C LEU A 355 15.72 7.85 8.76
N PRO A 356 16.46 8.12 7.67
CA PRO A 356 16.52 9.46 7.11
C PRO A 356 15.21 9.86 6.44
N VAL A 357 14.92 11.16 6.52
CA VAL A 357 13.83 11.82 5.83
C VAL A 357 14.42 12.71 4.75
N LEU A 358 13.99 12.50 3.51
CA LEU A 358 14.37 13.30 2.36
C LEU A 358 13.15 14.09 1.86
N LYS A 359 13.23 15.42 1.89
CA LYS A 359 12.19 16.32 1.36
C LYS A 359 12.72 17.09 0.17
N LEU A 360 11.89 17.25 -0.85
CA LEU A 360 12.19 18.04 -2.05
C LEU A 360 11.18 19.17 -2.22
N ALA A 361 11.66 20.32 -2.67
CA ALA A 361 10.86 21.48 -3.01
C ALA A 361 11.33 22.06 -4.36
N GLY A 362 10.40 22.70 -5.06
CA GLY A 362 10.63 23.26 -6.39
C GLY A 362 9.34 23.85 -6.95
N PRO A 363 9.35 24.45 -8.14
CA PRO A 363 8.15 25.02 -8.75
C PRO A 363 7.11 23.93 -9.09
N ALA A 364 5.84 24.31 -9.22
CA ALA A 364 4.78 23.42 -9.72
C ALA A 364 4.81 23.30 -11.25
N SER A 365 5.22 24.38 -11.92
CA SER A 365 5.33 24.45 -13.38
C SER A 365 6.57 25.25 -13.79
N ALA A 366 7.04 25.01 -15.01
CA ALA A 366 8.15 25.75 -15.59
C ALA A 366 8.00 25.90 -17.11
N THR A 367 8.67 26.92 -17.66
CA THR A 367 8.76 27.07 -19.11
C THR A 367 9.85 26.14 -19.64
N ARG A 368 9.57 25.40 -20.72
CA ARG A 368 10.56 24.55 -21.39
C ARG A 368 11.83 25.34 -21.72
N THR A 369 12.99 24.68 -21.66
CA THR A 369 14.33 25.27 -21.91
C THR A 369 14.68 26.45 -21.00
N LYS A 370 13.97 26.64 -19.88
CA LYS A 370 14.39 27.55 -18.81
C LYS A 370 14.91 26.74 -17.62
N PRO A 371 15.83 27.30 -16.81
CA PRO A 371 16.34 26.64 -15.62
C PRO A 371 15.23 26.29 -14.62
N ILE A 372 15.25 25.06 -14.10
CA ILE A 372 14.39 24.57 -13.03
C ILE A 372 15.27 24.26 -11.83
N THR A 373 15.08 24.98 -10.73
CA THR A 373 15.82 24.74 -9.49
C THR A 373 14.98 23.89 -8.54
N ILE A 374 15.58 22.80 -8.07
CA ILE A 374 15.05 21.92 -7.04
C ILE A 374 15.96 22.03 -5.82
N THR A 375 15.36 22.23 -4.67
CA THR A 375 16.04 22.20 -3.37
C THR A 375 15.62 20.96 -2.61
N GLY A 376 16.50 20.41 -1.79
CA GLY A 376 16.16 19.31 -0.91
C GLY A 376 16.80 19.43 0.46
N LYS A 377 16.27 18.64 1.39
CA LYS A 377 16.79 18.51 2.74
C LYS A 377 16.76 17.04 3.16
N LEU A 378 17.91 16.50 3.53
CA LEU A 378 18.11 15.16 4.08
C LEU A 378 18.41 15.27 5.57
N THR A 379 17.57 14.70 6.42
CA THR A 379 17.71 14.74 7.89
C THR A 379 17.53 13.36 8.49
N ALA A 380 18.15 13.07 9.62
CA ALA A 380 17.95 11.82 10.37
C ALA A 380 18.05 12.09 11.88
N SER A 381 17.60 11.14 12.71
CA SER A 381 17.76 11.19 14.17
C SER A 381 19.22 11.12 14.59
N VAL A 382 19.98 10.24 13.93
CA VAL A 382 21.44 10.22 14.00
C VAL A 382 21.99 11.26 13.03
N PRO A 383 22.93 12.13 13.43
CA PRO A 383 23.49 13.14 12.55
C PRO A 383 24.15 12.54 11.31
N LEU A 384 23.81 13.09 10.15
CA LEU A 384 24.45 12.79 8.88
C LEU A 384 25.72 13.64 8.70
N PRO A 385 26.82 13.08 8.18
CA PRO A 385 28.01 13.87 7.87
C PRO A 385 27.75 14.95 6.82
N ALA A 386 28.43 16.10 6.95
CA ALA A 386 28.49 17.06 5.87
C ALA A 386 29.10 16.40 4.62
N GLY A 387 28.62 16.78 3.43
CA GLY A 387 29.07 16.17 2.19
C GLY A 387 28.37 14.87 1.80
N THR A 388 27.34 14.44 2.55
CA THR A 388 26.60 13.20 2.26
C THR A 388 26.08 13.20 0.82
N PRO A 389 26.39 12.17 0.00
CA PRO A 389 26.03 12.15 -1.40
C PRO A 389 24.56 11.75 -1.62
N VAL A 390 23.88 12.49 -2.49
CA VAL A 390 22.55 12.17 -3.03
C VAL A 390 22.59 12.11 -4.55
N THR A 391 21.99 11.07 -5.13
CA THR A 391 21.94 10.89 -6.59
C THR A 391 20.66 11.47 -7.16
N VAL A 392 20.77 12.17 -8.28
CA VAL A 392 19.64 12.86 -8.92
C VAL A 392 19.38 12.22 -10.29
N THR A 393 18.13 11.80 -10.53
CA THR A 393 17.68 11.26 -11.82
C THR A 393 16.43 11.98 -12.27
N ARG A 394 16.34 12.33 -13.55
CA ARG A 394 15.18 12.97 -14.16
C ARG A 394 14.47 12.00 -15.11
N THR A 395 13.17 11.81 -14.94
CA THR A 395 12.33 11.06 -15.87
C THR A 395 11.40 12.03 -16.59
N ASP A 396 11.36 11.94 -17.92
CA ASP A 396 10.53 12.77 -18.79
C ASP A 396 10.18 12.02 -20.10
N LEU A 397 9.46 12.67 -21.01
CA LEU A 397 9.04 12.06 -22.28
C LEU A 397 10.19 11.76 -23.27
N GLU A 398 11.37 12.38 -23.12
CA GLU A 398 12.57 12.04 -23.91
C GLU A 398 13.37 10.89 -23.26
N TYR A 399 13.38 10.84 -21.93
CA TYR A 399 14.10 9.84 -21.13
C TYR A 399 13.13 9.09 -20.19
N PRO A 400 12.26 8.22 -20.73
CA PRO A 400 11.27 7.50 -19.92
C PRO A 400 11.91 6.52 -18.93
N SER A 401 13.10 6.00 -19.23
CA SER A 401 13.91 5.16 -18.33
C SER A 401 14.73 5.95 -17.31
N GLY A 402 14.66 7.29 -17.35
CA GLY A 402 15.44 8.19 -16.50
C GLY A 402 16.78 8.62 -17.12
N LYS A 403 17.13 9.88 -16.88
CA LYS A 403 18.41 10.50 -17.21
C LYS A 403 19.14 10.87 -15.91
N PRO A 404 20.37 10.39 -15.67
CA PRO A 404 21.16 10.81 -14.52
C PRO A 404 21.55 12.29 -14.66
N LEU A 405 21.37 13.06 -13.58
CA LEU A 405 21.84 14.46 -13.46
C LEU A 405 23.07 14.58 -12.54
N GLY A 406 23.64 13.44 -12.15
CA GLY A 406 24.82 13.31 -11.29
C GLY A 406 24.50 13.30 -9.80
N THR A 407 25.56 13.37 -9.01
CA THR A 407 25.51 13.39 -7.55
C THR A 407 25.55 14.82 -7.03
N ARG A 408 24.86 15.10 -5.92
CA ARG A 408 24.99 16.33 -5.14
C ARG A 408 25.37 15.96 -3.72
N THR A 409 26.02 16.88 -3.02
CA THR A 409 26.44 16.69 -1.64
C THR A 409 25.62 17.59 -0.73
N THR A 410 25.24 17.10 0.45
CA THR A 410 24.54 17.91 1.45
C THR A 410 25.49 18.84 2.18
N THR A 411 24.98 19.99 2.59
CA THR A 411 25.61 20.83 3.63
C THR A 411 25.51 20.15 5.01
N ALA A 412 26.15 20.71 6.03
CA ALA A 412 26.11 20.19 7.40
C ALA A 412 24.70 20.10 8.00
N ASN A 413 23.78 20.99 7.57
CA ASN A 413 22.37 20.94 7.99
C ASN A 413 21.47 20.06 7.08
N GLY A 414 22.09 19.29 6.17
CA GLY A 414 21.39 18.35 5.29
C GLY A 414 20.79 18.96 4.03
N SER A 415 20.94 20.27 3.80
CA SER A 415 20.40 20.94 2.61
C SER A 415 21.23 20.70 1.36
N PHE A 416 20.58 20.71 0.19
CA PHE A 416 21.25 20.68 -1.11
C PHE A 416 20.35 21.32 -2.17
N SER A 417 20.92 21.68 -3.32
CA SER A 417 20.18 22.19 -4.47
C SER A 417 20.80 21.74 -5.78
N PHE A 418 19.99 21.65 -6.82
CA PHE A 418 20.47 21.50 -8.18
C PHE A 418 19.54 22.20 -9.15
N THR A 419 20.09 22.55 -10.31
CA THR A 419 19.35 23.15 -11.41
C THR A 419 19.43 22.23 -12.61
N ASP A 420 18.31 22.10 -13.33
CA ASP A 420 18.24 21.39 -14.60
C ASP A 420 17.61 22.28 -15.67
N THR A 421 18.10 22.17 -16.91
CA THR A 421 17.50 22.81 -18.08
C THR A 421 17.11 21.73 -19.07
N THR A 422 15.84 21.34 -19.05
CA THR A 422 15.32 20.28 -19.91
C THR A 422 14.70 20.82 -21.19
N SER A 423 14.99 20.13 -22.31
CA SER A 423 14.32 20.35 -23.58
C SER A 423 12.98 19.60 -23.70
N ALA A 424 12.66 18.73 -22.73
CA ALA A 424 11.40 18.01 -22.68
C ALA A 424 10.38 18.80 -21.85
N GLY A 425 9.17 18.93 -22.40
CA GLY A 425 7.96 19.39 -21.72
C GLY A 425 7.05 18.22 -21.31
N GLY A 426 5.91 18.55 -20.72
CA GLY A 426 5.05 17.58 -20.03
C GLY A 426 5.43 17.44 -18.57
N THR A 427 5.11 16.32 -17.95
CA THR A 427 5.51 16.05 -16.56
C THR A 427 6.98 15.64 -16.54
N VAL A 428 7.81 16.43 -15.86
CA VAL A 428 9.22 16.13 -15.60
C VAL A 428 9.36 15.77 -14.13
N THR A 429 9.80 14.56 -13.85
CA THR A 429 9.90 14.03 -12.47
C THR A 429 11.36 13.92 -12.08
N TYR A 430 11.76 14.65 -11.05
CA TYR A 430 13.08 14.51 -10.43
C TYR A 430 12.98 13.52 -9.27
N ARG A 431 13.80 12.48 -9.29
CA ARG A 431 13.99 11.54 -8.20
C ARG A 431 15.35 11.79 -7.57
N VAL A 432 15.37 11.99 -6.26
CA VAL A 432 16.61 12.08 -5.49
C VAL A 432 16.68 10.91 -4.54
N SER A 433 17.84 10.25 -4.50
CA SER A 433 18.08 9.09 -3.63
C SER A 433 19.32 9.27 -2.79
N TYR A 434 19.18 8.95 -1.51
CA TYR A 434 20.27 8.63 -0.61
C TYR A 434 20.35 7.11 -0.49
N ALA A 435 21.53 6.55 -0.77
CA ALA A 435 21.73 5.09 -0.78
C ALA A 435 21.75 4.46 0.62
N GLY A 436 21.84 5.28 1.67
CA GLY A 436 22.12 4.79 3.02
C GLY A 436 23.62 4.60 3.26
N ASP A 437 23.95 4.29 4.51
CA ASP A 437 25.29 3.92 4.95
C ASP A 437 25.20 2.90 6.11
N LYS A 438 26.28 2.72 6.87
CA LYS A 438 26.30 1.80 8.02
C LYS A 438 25.34 2.18 9.14
N LYS A 439 25.01 3.47 9.31
CA LYS A 439 24.19 4.04 10.39
C LYS A 439 22.82 4.55 9.92
N HIS A 440 22.58 4.61 8.62
CA HIS A 440 21.40 5.23 8.04
C HIS A 440 20.82 4.36 6.93
N SER A 441 19.51 4.11 6.97
CA SER A 441 18.81 3.42 5.88
C SER A 441 18.73 4.29 4.61
N ALA A 442 18.55 3.65 3.46
CA ALA A 442 18.33 4.35 2.20
C ALA A 442 17.00 5.12 2.21
N VAL A 443 16.93 6.26 1.50
CA VAL A 443 15.68 7.01 1.31
C VAL A 443 15.63 7.63 -0.08
N THR A 444 14.42 7.77 -0.63
CA THR A 444 14.19 8.41 -1.93
C THR A 444 13.01 9.36 -1.84
N ALA A 445 13.09 10.48 -2.56
CA ALA A 445 11.99 11.41 -2.73
C ALA A 445 11.85 11.81 -4.21
N THR A 446 10.65 12.23 -4.60
CA THR A 446 10.39 12.72 -5.96
C THR A 446 9.74 14.10 -5.97
N ARG A 447 10.02 14.87 -7.02
CA ARG A 447 9.38 16.15 -7.31
C ARG A 447 9.02 16.23 -8.78
N SER A 448 7.73 16.36 -9.06
CA SER A 448 7.21 16.56 -10.42
C SER A 448 7.01 18.04 -10.74
N VAL A 449 7.38 18.44 -11.95
CA VAL A 449 7.21 19.81 -12.47
C VAL A 449 6.49 19.73 -13.81
N ALA A 450 5.42 20.50 -13.98
CA ALA A 450 4.71 20.62 -15.25
C ALA A 450 5.46 21.59 -16.19
N VAL A 451 6.15 21.05 -17.18
CA VAL A 451 6.95 21.84 -18.12
C VAL A 451 6.16 22.12 -19.40
N SER A 452 6.15 23.37 -19.86
CA SER A 452 5.32 23.81 -20.99
C SER A 452 5.61 23.08 -22.31
N ARG A 453 4.57 22.89 -23.13
CA ARG A 453 4.68 22.35 -24.50
C ARG A 453 4.02 23.28 -25.49
N THR A 454 4.54 23.31 -26.71
CA THR A 454 3.99 24.13 -27.79
C THR A 454 2.67 23.50 -28.26
N ALA A 455 1.58 24.27 -28.28
CA ALA A 455 0.29 23.79 -28.77
C ALA A 455 0.31 23.68 -30.32
N PRO A 456 0.00 22.51 -30.90
CA PRO A 456 -0.02 22.37 -32.35
C PRO A 456 -1.28 23.00 -32.96
N ALA A 457 -1.22 23.36 -34.24
CA ALA A 457 -2.41 23.53 -35.05
C ALA A 457 -2.96 22.14 -35.42
N LEU A 458 -4.26 21.91 -35.21
CA LEU A 458 -4.96 20.70 -35.62
C LEU A 458 -6.34 21.11 -36.11
N SER A 459 -6.74 20.64 -37.29
CA SER A 459 -8.07 20.89 -37.86
C SER A 459 -8.65 19.62 -38.46
N LEU A 460 -9.98 19.59 -38.58
CA LEU A 460 -10.72 18.47 -39.15
C LEU A 460 -11.81 19.02 -40.07
N THR A 461 -11.91 18.47 -41.28
CA THR A 461 -12.90 18.93 -42.28
C THR A 461 -14.33 18.53 -41.89
N ASN A 462 -15.30 19.17 -42.56
CA ASN A 462 -16.74 18.83 -42.55
C ASN A 462 -17.52 19.17 -41.27
N ASN A 463 -16.95 19.91 -40.32
CA ASN A 463 -17.69 20.36 -39.14
C ASN A 463 -18.95 21.15 -39.54
N GLY A 464 -20.10 20.81 -38.96
CA GLY A 464 -21.40 21.43 -39.22
C GLY A 464 -22.08 21.03 -40.54
N LYS A 465 -21.43 20.25 -41.41
CA LYS A 465 -22.03 19.83 -42.69
C LYS A 465 -23.10 18.76 -42.49
N ILE A 466 -24.03 18.67 -43.45
CA ILE A 466 -25.10 17.67 -43.48
C ILE A 466 -25.01 16.89 -44.79
N TYR A 467 -25.02 15.56 -44.71
CA TYR A 467 -24.95 14.67 -45.87
C TYR A 467 -26.16 13.74 -45.97
N GLY A 468 -26.44 13.23 -47.18
CA GLY A 468 -27.50 12.23 -47.37
C GLY A 468 -27.20 10.92 -46.64
N TYR A 469 -28.25 10.25 -46.16
CA TYR A 469 -28.15 8.93 -45.54
C TYR A 469 -27.42 7.92 -46.42
N GLY A 470 -26.50 7.16 -45.82
CA GLY A 470 -25.71 6.13 -46.47
C GLY A 470 -24.54 6.66 -47.30
N LYS A 471 -24.35 7.99 -47.39
CA LYS A 471 -23.23 8.60 -48.12
C LYS A 471 -21.91 8.33 -47.39
N THR A 472 -20.90 7.89 -48.15
CA THR A 472 -19.52 7.83 -47.67
C THR A 472 -18.87 9.20 -47.81
N VAL A 473 -18.33 9.72 -46.72
CA VAL A 473 -17.68 11.03 -46.63
C VAL A 473 -16.25 10.86 -46.15
N THR A 474 -15.32 11.54 -46.79
CA THR A 474 -13.91 11.58 -46.40
C THR A 474 -13.68 12.71 -45.39
N PHE A 475 -13.17 12.35 -44.23
CA PHE A 475 -12.73 13.27 -43.18
C PHE A 475 -11.22 13.42 -43.26
N THR A 476 -10.74 14.64 -43.41
CA THR A 476 -9.31 14.95 -43.48
C THR A 476 -8.91 15.74 -42.24
N ALA A 477 -8.03 15.17 -41.43
CA ALA A 477 -7.35 15.88 -40.35
C ALA A 477 -6.08 16.52 -40.91
N ARG A 478 -5.80 17.78 -40.55
CA ARG A 478 -4.54 18.46 -40.86
C ARG A 478 -3.85 18.90 -39.58
N ILE A 479 -2.57 18.56 -39.44
CA ILE A 479 -1.75 18.95 -38.29
C ILE A 479 -0.59 19.83 -38.76
N GLY A 480 -0.34 20.90 -38.02
CA GLY A 480 0.75 21.84 -38.29
C GLY A 480 2.13 21.28 -37.94
N ALA A 481 3.07 22.19 -37.68
CA ALA A 481 4.40 21.84 -37.21
C ALA A 481 4.31 21.12 -35.84
N THR A 482 5.05 20.02 -35.73
CA THR A 482 5.23 19.24 -34.50
C THR A 482 6.71 18.89 -34.38
N TYR A 483 7.13 18.35 -33.25
CA TYR A 483 8.53 18.03 -33.02
C TYR A 483 8.94 16.65 -33.58
N LYS A 484 8.53 15.55 -32.95
CA LYS A 484 8.87 14.18 -33.39
C LYS A 484 7.63 13.41 -33.81
N ASN A 485 6.54 13.53 -33.07
CA ASN A 485 5.32 12.79 -33.35
C ASN A 485 4.54 13.46 -34.49
N ARG A 486 4.23 12.69 -35.53
CA ARG A 486 3.39 13.08 -36.67
C ARG A 486 2.18 12.17 -36.87
N THR A 487 1.85 11.34 -35.87
CA THR A 487 0.74 10.40 -35.91
C THR A 487 -0.56 11.07 -35.48
N VAL A 488 -1.59 10.98 -36.31
CA VAL A 488 -2.95 11.44 -35.98
C VAL A 488 -3.92 10.26 -36.07
N GLU A 489 -4.86 10.23 -35.14
CA GLU A 489 -5.96 9.27 -35.10
C GLU A 489 -7.27 9.95 -35.45
N ILE A 490 -8.07 9.34 -36.32
CA ILE A 490 -9.42 9.78 -36.63
C ILE A 490 -10.40 8.77 -36.02
N TRP A 491 -11.24 9.24 -35.11
CA TRP A 491 -12.25 8.48 -34.39
C TRP A 491 -13.65 8.90 -34.84
N ALA A 492 -14.58 7.97 -34.88
CA ALA A 492 -16.00 8.24 -35.08
C ALA A 492 -16.79 7.86 -33.84
N ASP A 493 -17.69 8.76 -33.44
CA ASP A 493 -18.62 8.59 -32.33
C ASP A 493 -20.06 8.80 -32.85
N PRO A 494 -20.70 7.73 -33.37
CA PRO A 494 -22.04 7.81 -33.93
C PRO A 494 -23.08 8.11 -32.85
N SER A 495 -24.09 8.92 -33.16
CA SER A 495 -25.17 9.22 -32.21
C SER A 495 -25.94 7.95 -31.81
N GLY A 496 -26.43 7.94 -30.56
CA GLY A 496 -27.13 6.79 -29.97
C GLY A 496 -26.21 5.95 -29.06
N SER A 497 -26.80 5.22 -28.13
CA SER A 497 -26.05 4.33 -27.22
C SER A 497 -25.78 2.94 -27.81
N ASP A 498 -26.38 2.62 -28.96
CA ASP A 498 -26.25 1.33 -29.66
C ASP A 498 -24.92 1.19 -30.43
N GLN A 499 -24.21 2.28 -30.68
CA GLN A 499 -22.90 2.26 -31.34
C GLN A 499 -21.86 2.95 -30.47
N LYS A 500 -20.77 2.23 -30.17
CA LYS A 500 -19.64 2.77 -29.41
C LYS A 500 -18.72 3.60 -30.32
N ARG A 501 -18.02 4.57 -29.72
CA ARG A 501 -16.90 5.27 -30.34
C ARG A 501 -15.86 4.26 -30.87
N ARG A 502 -15.38 4.47 -32.09
CA ARG A 502 -14.42 3.57 -32.77
C ARG A 502 -13.35 4.32 -33.55
N LEU A 503 -12.16 3.72 -33.65
CA LEU A 503 -11.05 4.23 -34.46
C LEU A 503 -11.35 3.96 -35.93
N LEU A 504 -11.29 4.98 -36.77
CA LEU A 504 -11.37 4.84 -38.23
C LEU A 504 -10.00 4.66 -38.84
N LYS A 505 -9.01 5.44 -38.40
CA LYS A 505 -7.64 5.40 -38.92
C LYS A 505 -6.65 5.95 -37.90
N ARG A 506 -5.50 5.30 -37.79
CA ARG A 506 -4.28 5.82 -37.14
C ARG A 506 -3.17 5.81 -38.18
N ALA A 507 -2.53 6.93 -38.42
CA ALA A 507 -1.45 7.02 -39.39
C ALA A 507 -0.52 8.21 -39.10
N VAL A 508 0.74 8.06 -39.52
CA VAL A 508 1.65 9.20 -39.68
C VAL A 508 1.12 10.08 -40.82
N VAL A 509 1.08 11.39 -40.62
CA VAL A 509 0.56 12.31 -41.62
C VAL A 509 1.44 12.35 -42.87
N SER A 510 0.82 12.63 -44.02
CA SER A 510 1.53 12.78 -45.29
C SER A 510 2.55 13.93 -45.27
N LYS A 511 3.38 14.05 -46.31
CA LYS A 511 4.28 15.21 -46.49
C LYS A 511 3.53 16.55 -46.46
N ALA A 512 2.25 16.57 -46.84
CA ALA A 512 1.36 17.73 -46.77
C ALA A 512 0.68 17.94 -45.40
N GLY A 513 1.02 17.13 -44.38
CA GLY A 513 0.51 17.27 -43.02
C GLY A 513 -0.90 16.73 -42.78
N SER A 514 -1.40 15.83 -43.64
CA SER A 514 -2.78 15.33 -43.58
C SER A 514 -2.92 13.82 -43.37
N VAL A 515 -4.02 13.41 -42.71
CA VAL A 515 -4.53 12.03 -42.65
C VAL A 515 -6.01 12.06 -42.99
N SER A 516 -6.46 11.09 -43.76
CA SER A 516 -7.87 10.99 -44.15
C SER A 516 -8.46 9.62 -43.82
N ALA A 517 -9.74 9.62 -43.47
CA ALA A 517 -10.52 8.40 -43.25
C ALA A 517 -11.91 8.55 -43.87
N ASN A 518 -12.42 7.46 -44.44
CA ASN A 518 -13.76 7.40 -45.00
C ASN A 518 -14.74 6.92 -43.93
N LEU A 519 -15.89 7.56 -43.84
CA LEU A 519 -16.98 7.17 -42.96
C LEU A 519 -18.29 7.15 -43.75
N ARG A 520 -18.97 6.00 -43.74
CA ARG A 520 -20.34 5.88 -44.24
C ARG A 520 -21.32 6.42 -43.20
N LEU A 521 -21.99 7.52 -43.52
CA LEU A 521 -22.88 8.23 -42.60
C LEU A 521 -24.30 7.67 -42.66
N THR A 522 -24.70 6.92 -41.63
CA THR A 522 -26.08 6.42 -41.44
C THR A 522 -26.80 7.13 -40.30
N ARG A 523 -26.10 7.99 -39.58
CA ARG A 523 -26.59 8.78 -38.44
C ARG A 523 -25.67 9.95 -38.17
N ASN A 524 -26.18 10.96 -37.47
CA ASN A 524 -25.36 12.05 -36.96
C ASN A 524 -24.17 11.45 -36.22
N THR A 525 -22.97 11.97 -36.47
CA THR A 525 -21.73 11.41 -35.93
C THR A 525 -20.79 12.54 -35.56
N THR A 526 -20.20 12.44 -34.37
CA THR A 526 -19.08 13.28 -33.96
C THR A 526 -17.80 12.58 -34.41
N VAL A 527 -17.05 13.19 -35.31
CA VAL A 527 -15.73 12.68 -35.74
C VAL A 527 -14.67 13.48 -35.01
N SER A 528 -13.66 12.82 -34.42
CA SER A 528 -12.58 13.50 -33.71
C SER A 528 -11.23 13.14 -34.31
N ALA A 529 -10.38 14.15 -34.51
CA ALA A 529 -8.97 13.97 -34.80
C ALA A 529 -8.18 14.14 -33.50
N VAL A 530 -7.36 13.15 -33.13
CA VAL A 530 -6.59 13.10 -31.89
C VAL A 530 -5.11 13.06 -32.23
N PHE A 531 -4.36 13.99 -31.67
CA PHE A 531 -2.90 14.01 -31.66
C PHE A 531 -2.43 13.88 -30.20
N THR A 532 -1.63 12.86 -29.91
CA THR A 532 -1.21 12.53 -28.54
C THR A 532 -0.07 13.39 -28.01
N GLY A 533 0.52 14.25 -28.84
CA GLY A 533 1.67 15.07 -28.44
C GLY A 533 2.98 14.29 -28.46
N ASP A 534 4.03 14.97 -28.02
CA ASP A 534 5.34 14.42 -27.71
C ASP A 534 6.01 15.27 -26.62
N ALA A 535 7.32 15.13 -26.46
CA ALA A 535 8.09 15.89 -25.48
C ALA A 535 8.03 17.41 -25.70
N ARG A 536 7.82 17.94 -26.90
CA ARG A 536 7.83 19.41 -27.13
C ARG A 536 6.50 19.95 -27.63
N THR A 537 5.66 19.10 -28.21
CA THR A 537 4.35 19.46 -28.75
C THR A 537 3.24 18.89 -27.87
N ALA A 538 2.30 19.73 -27.45
CA ALA A 538 1.18 19.33 -26.58
C ALA A 538 0.19 18.42 -27.33
N PRO A 539 -0.51 17.50 -26.63
CA PRO A 539 -1.63 16.79 -27.22
C PRO A 539 -2.72 17.76 -27.63
N LYS A 540 -3.47 17.41 -28.68
CA LYS A 540 -4.61 18.18 -29.13
C LYS A 540 -5.66 17.27 -29.74
N THR A 541 -6.92 17.55 -29.41
CA THR A 541 -8.08 16.90 -30.02
C THR A 541 -8.98 17.96 -30.61
N VAL A 542 -9.47 17.73 -31.82
CA VAL A 542 -10.51 18.55 -32.44
C VAL A 542 -11.63 17.66 -32.96
N SER A 543 -12.86 18.16 -32.93
CA SER A 543 -14.03 17.40 -33.33
C SER A 543 -14.81 18.12 -34.43
N ALA A 544 -15.44 17.33 -35.29
CA ALA A 544 -16.36 17.76 -36.33
C ALA A 544 -17.70 17.04 -36.11
N SER A 545 -18.75 17.80 -35.83
CA SER A 545 -20.11 17.28 -35.73
C SER A 545 -20.74 17.28 -37.12
N VAL A 546 -21.17 16.12 -37.61
CA VAL A 546 -21.73 16.00 -38.97
C VAL A 546 -23.14 15.44 -38.91
N GLY A 547 -24.05 16.13 -39.60
CA GLY A 547 -25.44 15.75 -39.72
C GLY A 547 -25.65 14.71 -40.82
N THR A 548 -26.59 13.80 -40.59
CA THR A 548 -27.08 12.87 -41.61
C THR A 548 -28.54 13.13 -41.88
N LYS A 549 -28.87 13.38 -43.14
CA LYS A 549 -30.22 13.63 -43.65
C LYS A 549 -30.88 12.29 -43.96
N ALA A 550 -31.75 11.83 -43.06
CA ALA A 550 -32.62 10.69 -43.34
C ALA A 550 -33.53 11.03 -44.53
N SER A 551 -33.61 10.15 -45.52
CA SER A 551 -34.53 10.36 -46.64
C SER A 551 -35.97 10.16 -46.16
N VAL A 552 -36.83 11.13 -46.49
CA VAL A 552 -38.28 11.10 -46.30
C VAL A 552 -38.94 11.52 -47.61
N SER A 553 -39.99 10.81 -48.01
CA SER A 553 -40.78 11.13 -49.20
C SER A 553 -42.26 11.03 -48.87
N LEU A 554 -43.07 11.86 -49.53
CA LEU A 554 -44.51 11.89 -49.38
C LEU A 554 -45.16 11.83 -50.77
N LYS A 555 -46.01 10.82 -50.98
CA LYS A 555 -46.81 10.67 -52.20
C LYS A 555 -48.30 10.63 -51.86
N LEU A 556 -49.07 11.49 -52.53
CA LEU A 556 -50.52 11.48 -52.47
C LEU A 556 -51.08 10.38 -53.39
N SER A 557 -52.16 9.71 -52.98
CA SER A 557 -52.85 8.66 -53.75
C SER A 557 -54.36 8.71 -53.51
N LYS A 558 -55.16 7.97 -54.29
CA LYS A 558 -56.64 7.99 -54.32
C LYS A 558 -57.26 9.30 -54.85
N TYR A 559 -56.48 10.16 -55.49
CA TYR A 559 -57.02 11.32 -56.21
C TYR A 559 -57.54 10.86 -57.58
N TYR A 560 -58.58 11.51 -58.08
CA TYR A 560 -59.18 11.17 -59.38
C TYR A 560 -58.65 12.04 -60.52
N LYS A 561 -58.12 13.23 -60.21
CA LYS A 561 -57.44 14.08 -61.20
C LYS A 561 -56.37 14.97 -60.59
N THR A 562 -55.54 15.55 -61.44
CA THR A 562 -54.54 16.55 -61.06
C THR A 562 -54.76 17.81 -61.87
N VAL A 563 -54.97 18.94 -61.20
CA VAL A 563 -55.26 20.23 -61.86
C VAL A 563 -54.27 21.27 -61.35
N LYS A 564 -53.84 22.16 -62.24
CA LYS A 564 -52.97 23.28 -61.88
C LYS A 564 -53.84 24.44 -61.38
N ILE A 565 -53.59 24.91 -60.15
CA ILE A 565 -54.20 26.12 -59.62
C ILE A 565 -53.06 27.12 -59.40
N GLY A 566 -53.02 28.17 -60.22
CA GLY A 566 -51.85 29.06 -60.30
C GLY A 566 -50.61 28.30 -60.78
N SER A 567 -49.52 28.34 -60.03
CA SER A 567 -48.26 27.63 -60.37
C SER A 567 -48.13 26.22 -59.77
N LYS A 568 -49.08 25.77 -58.94
CA LYS A 568 -48.98 24.51 -58.19
C LYS A 568 -49.95 23.46 -58.73
N LYS A 569 -49.49 22.20 -58.78
CA LYS A 569 -50.31 21.04 -59.16
C LYS A 569 -51.04 20.51 -57.92
N TYR A 570 -52.37 20.56 -57.93
CA TYR A 570 -53.24 20.05 -56.87
C TYR A 570 -53.79 18.68 -57.25
N ARG A 571 -53.79 17.76 -56.27
CA ARG A 571 -54.43 16.45 -56.40
C ARG A 571 -55.88 16.56 -55.92
N TYR A 572 -56.83 16.22 -56.78
CA TYR A 572 -58.26 16.41 -56.52
C TYR A 572 -58.89 15.13 -55.96
N TYR A 573 -59.69 15.30 -54.93
CA TYR A 573 -60.37 14.25 -54.19
C TYR A 573 -61.86 14.57 -54.11
N HIS A 574 -62.72 13.57 -54.22
CA HIS A 574 -64.11 13.74 -53.79
C HIS A 574 -64.16 13.85 -52.26
N VAL A 575 -65.07 14.64 -51.68
CA VAL A 575 -65.19 14.77 -50.21
C VAL A 575 -65.45 13.41 -49.55
N LYS A 576 -66.11 12.49 -50.24
CA LYS A 576 -66.35 11.11 -49.79
C LYS A 576 -65.08 10.23 -49.81
N THR A 577 -64.03 10.62 -50.53
CA THR A 577 -62.78 9.86 -50.65
C THR A 577 -61.72 10.43 -49.71
N LYS A 578 -61.30 9.64 -48.72
CA LYS A 578 -60.20 10.02 -47.83
C LYS A 578 -58.87 10.14 -48.62
N ALA A 579 -58.23 11.30 -48.58
CA ALA A 579 -56.95 11.52 -49.22
C ALA A 579 -55.87 10.68 -48.52
N LYS A 580 -55.22 9.79 -49.28
CA LYS A 580 -54.23 8.84 -48.73
C LYS A 580 -52.82 9.37 -48.93
N PHE A 581 -52.10 9.53 -47.82
CA PHE A 581 -50.70 9.95 -47.76
C PHE A 581 -49.81 8.72 -47.59
N ASN A 582 -48.95 8.48 -48.57
CA ASN A 582 -47.93 7.42 -48.51
C ASN A 582 -46.60 8.06 -48.16
N VAL A 583 -46.12 7.80 -46.95
CA VAL A 583 -44.82 8.26 -46.49
C VAL A 583 -43.83 7.12 -46.60
N LYS A 584 -42.65 7.37 -47.17
CA LYS A 584 -41.52 6.43 -47.11
C LYS A 584 -40.31 7.11 -46.48
N MET A 585 -39.62 6.41 -45.59
CA MET A 585 -38.45 6.91 -44.85
C MET A 585 -37.33 5.86 -44.81
N THR A 586 -36.07 6.30 -44.87
CA THR A 586 -34.90 5.41 -45.02
C THR A 586 -34.31 4.88 -43.70
N ALA A 587 -35.03 4.96 -42.58
CA ALA A 587 -34.46 4.63 -41.27
C ALA A 587 -35.36 3.64 -40.51
N ALA A 588 -34.86 2.41 -40.32
CA ALA A 588 -35.31 1.24 -39.54
C ALA A 588 -36.83 0.89 -39.49
N PRO A 589 -37.25 -0.37 -39.80
CA PRO A 589 -38.58 -0.62 -40.36
C PRO A 589 -39.78 -0.64 -39.40
N THR A 590 -39.61 -0.63 -38.08
CA THR A 590 -40.72 -1.05 -37.19
C THR A 590 -41.14 -0.09 -36.07
N ALA A 591 -40.38 0.97 -35.75
CA ALA A 591 -40.68 1.80 -34.55
C ALA A 591 -40.72 3.33 -34.76
N ARG A 592 -40.49 3.86 -35.97
CA ARG A 592 -40.29 5.30 -36.20
C ARG A 592 -41.53 5.98 -36.80
N LYS A 593 -41.89 7.16 -36.27
CA LYS A 593 -43.04 7.95 -36.71
C LYS A 593 -42.59 9.13 -37.58
N ALA A 594 -43.26 9.33 -38.72
CA ALA A 594 -43.16 10.53 -39.54
C ALA A 594 -44.02 11.64 -38.94
N TYR A 595 -43.51 12.86 -38.90
CA TYR A 595 -44.33 14.03 -38.58
C TYR A 595 -45.04 14.51 -39.83
N ILE A 596 -46.36 14.71 -39.76
CA ILE A 596 -47.17 15.25 -40.86
C ILE A 596 -47.69 16.61 -40.45
N SER A 597 -47.60 17.59 -41.33
CA SER A 597 -48.19 18.92 -41.15
C SER A 597 -49.08 19.24 -42.34
N VAL A 598 -50.34 19.52 -42.04
CA VAL A 598 -51.39 19.88 -43.01
C VAL A 598 -51.78 21.32 -42.78
N GLN A 599 -51.89 22.06 -43.88
CA GLN A 599 -52.30 23.46 -43.88
C GLN A 599 -53.38 23.69 -44.94
N PHE A 600 -54.26 24.65 -44.68
CA PHE A 600 -55.29 25.09 -45.61
C PHE A 600 -55.16 26.59 -45.86
N TYR A 601 -55.57 27.03 -47.04
CA TYR A 601 -55.50 28.42 -47.44
C TYR A 601 -56.82 29.12 -47.15
N TYR A 602 -56.77 30.18 -46.36
CA TYR A 602 -57.94 30.97 -45.99
C TYR A 602 -57.55 32.44 -45.85
N LYS A 603 -58.39 33.35 -46.37
CA LYS A 603 -58.18 34.81 -46.35
C LYS A 603 -56.74 35.24 -46.68
N GLY A 604 -56.17 34.68 -47.75
CA GLY A 604 -54.84 35.06 -48.25
C GLY A 604 -53.64 34.41 -47.54
N LYS A 605 -53.84 33.56 -46.52
CA LYS A 605 -52.76 32.95 -45.74
C LYS A 605 -52.89 31.44 -45.65
N TRP A 606 -51.75 30.76 -45.50
CA TRP A 606 -51.72 29.34 -45.14
C TRP A 606 -51.82 29.19 -43.63
N LEU A 607 -52.88 28.57 -43.15
CA LEU A 607 -53.12 28.30 -41.74
C LEU A 607 -52.85 26.83 -41.44
N ALA A 608 -52.24 26.55 -40.29
CA ALA A 608 -52.11 25.19 -39.78
C ALA A 608 -53.50 24.62 -39.49
N TRP A 609 -53.79 23.45 -40.03
CA TRP A 609 -55.02 22.73 -39.72
C TRP A 609 -54.77 21.65 -38.67
N GLY A 610 -53.74 20.84 -38.90
CA GLY A 610 -53.42 19.75 -38.02
C GLY A 610 -52.05 19.20 -38.33
N ASP A 611 -51.41 18.71 -37.28
CA ASP A 611 -50.13 18.03 -37.36
C ASP A 611 -50.03 16.90 -36.34
N GLY A 612 -49.09 15.99 -36.55
CA GLY A 612 -48.94 14.86 -35.66
C GLY A 612 -47.92 13.83 -36.14
N TYR A 613 -47.62 12.88 -35.25
CA TYR A 613 -46.68 11.80 -35.49
C TYR A 613 -47.41 10.50 -35.85
N PHE A 614 -47.10 9.96 -37.02
CA PHE A 614 -47.75 8.77 -37.56
C PHE A 614 -46.73 7.69 -37.93
N PRO A 615 -46.98 6.40 -37.65
CA PRO A 615 -46.07 5.33 -38.08
C PRO A 615 -45.84 5.36 -39.59
N ALA A 616 -44.59 5.37 -40.03
CA ALA A 616 -44.25 5.45 -41.46
C ALA A 616 -44.69 4.21 -42.28
N THR A 617 -45.02 3.10 -41.61
CA THR A 617 -45.52 1.86 -42.22
C THR A 617 -47.03 1.86 -42.45
N LYS A 618 -47.79 2.78 -41.84
CA LYS A 618 -49.24 2.84 -41.97
C LYS A 618 -49.66 3.90 -42.98
N ALA A 619 -50.73 3.61 -43.72
CA ALA A 619 -51.37 4.60 -44.57
C ALA A 619 -52.03 5.69 -43.71
N ILE A 620 -51.69 6.94 -43.98
CA ILE A 620 -52.27 8.10 -43.29
C ILE A 620 -53.39 8.66 -44.16
N TYR A 621 -54.53 9.00 -43.56
CA TYR A 621 -55.71 9.44 -44.27
C TYR A 621 -56.21 10.78 -43.75
N LEU A 622 -56.59 11.66 -44.67
CA LEU A 622 -57.28 12.91 -44.38
C LEU A 622 -58.72 12.83 -44.92
N SER A 623 -59.70 13.09 -44.06
CA SER A 623 -61.11 13.22 -44.48
C SER A 623 -61.32 14.51 -45.25
N GLY A 624 -62.12 14.47 -46.31
CA GLY A 624 -62.52 15.66 -47.08
C GLY A 624 -63.69 16.43 -46.48
N THR A 625 -64.36 15.88 -45.47
CA THR A 625 -65.49 16.51 -44.77
C THR A 625 -65.07 17.88 -44.22
N GLY A 626 -65.80 18.93 -44.57
CA GLY A 626 -65.50 20.31 -44.15
C GLY A 626 -64.41 21.03 -44.96
N PHE A 627 -63.70 20.34 -45.88
CA PHE A 627 -62.62 20.95 -46.69
C PHE A 627 -62.99 21.19 -48.15
N LYS A 628 -64.26 21.02 -48.51
CA LYS A 628 -64.74 21.31 -49.87
C LYS A 628 -64.39 22.76 -50.25
N GLY A 629 -63.70 22.93 -51.38
CA GLY A 629 -63.36 24.25 -51.90
C GLY A 629 -62.09 24.89 -51.32
N TYR A 630 -61.47 24.30 -50.29
CA TYR A 630 -60.23 24.83 -49.71
C TYR A 630 -58.99 24.35 -50.46
N LYS A 631 -58.05 25.27 -50.74
CA LYS A 631 -56.69 24.89 -51.19
C LYS A 631 -55.93 24.37 -49.99
N MET A 632 -55.40 23.15 -50.07
CA MET A 632 -54.69 22.51 -48.96
C MET A 632 -53.28 22.10 -49.38
N ARG A 633 -52.34 22.08 -48.43
CA ARG A 633 -50.98 21.57 -48.61
C ARG A 633 -50.56 20.69 -47.43
N VAL A 634 -49.79 19.65 -47.72
CA VAL A 634 -49.30 18.69 -46.73
C VAL A 634 -47.82 18.42 -46.96
N ARG A 635 -47.06 18.28 -45.89
CA ARG A 635 -45.67 17.80 -45.92
C ARG A 635 -45.43 16.81 -44.79
N ALA A 636 -44.51 15.89 -45.04
CA ALA A 636 -43.95 14.97 -44.05
C ALA A 636 -42.55 15.41 -43.62
N ALA A 637 -42.14 15.02 -42.41
CA ALA A 637 -40.79 15.18 -41.91
C ALA A 637 -40.30 13.99 -41.07
N TYR A 638 -38.99 13.79 -41.15
CA TYR A 638 -38.22 13.19 -40.07
C TYR A 638 -37.89 14.29 -39.06
N VAL A 639 -38.22 14.14 -37.79
CA VAL A 639 -37.94 15.16 -36.75
C VAL A 639 -36.98 14.60 -35.72
N LYS A 640 -35.80 15.22 -35.58
CA LYS A 640 -34.81 14.82 -34.57
C LYS A 640 -35.33 15.12 -33.16
N GLY A 641 -35.27 14.14 -32.27
CA GLY A 641 -35.33 14.40 -30.82
C GLY A 641 -36.72 14.71 -30.25
N GLY A 642 -37.78 14.61 -31.05
CA GLY A 642 -39.14 14.60 -30.50
C GLY A 642 -39.41 13.28 -29.80
N SER A 643 -39.86 13.30 -28.54
CA SER A 643 -40.32 12.10 -27.79
C SER A 643 -41.33 11.26 -28.59
N ASN A 644 -42.08 11.92 -29.48
CA ASN A 644 -43.07 11.32 -30.36
C ASN A 644 -42.51 10.74 -31.67
N SER A 645 -41.28 11.08 -32.08
CA SER A 645 -40.69 10.59 -33.34
C SER A 645 -40.17 9.15 -33.24
N GLY A 646 -39.80 8.70 -32.04
CA GLY A 646 -39.12 7.41 -31.83
C GLY A 646 -37.70 7.34 -32.39
N ASP A 647 -37.11 8.48 -32.79
CA ASP A 647 -35.75 8.54 -33.34
C ASP A 647 -35.09 9.91 -33.11
N SER A 648 -33.83 9.91 -32.66
CA SER A 648 -33.02 11.10 -32.39
C SER A 648 -31.68 11.09 -33.15
N LEU A 649 -31.47 10.08 -34.00
CA LEU A 649 -30.16 9.75 -34.54
C LEU A 649 -29.77 10.59 -35.76
N ASN A 650 -30.72 11.12 -36.53
CA ASN A 650 -30.47 11.87 -37.77
C ASN A 650 -30.92 13.34 -37.65
N THR A 651 -30.52 14.19 -38.58
CA THR A 651 -30.97 15.59 -38.65
C THR A 651 -32.41 15.68 -39.18
N THR A 652 -33.19 16.62 -38.63
CA THR A 652 -34.56 16.91 -39.08
C THR A 652 -34.59 17.16 -40.58
N THR A 653 -35.48 16.46 -41.30
CA THR A 653 -35.61 16.53 -42.74
C THR A 653 -37.06 16.69 -43.14
N TRP A 654 -37.37 17.71 -43.95
CA TRP A 654 -38.71 17.95 -44.48
C TRP A 654 -38.82 17.54 -45.95
N THR A 655 -39.97 17.00 -46.30
CA THR A 655 -40.41 16.92 -47.70
C THR A 655 -40.90 18.29 -48.19
N PRO A 656 -40.84 18.55 -49.51
CA PRO A 656 -41.61 19.65 -50.10
C PRO A 656 -43.10 19.49 -49.86
N TYR A 657 -43.84 20.59 -49.84
CA TYR A 657 -45.30 20.55 -49.77
C TYR A 657 -45.90 19.87 -51.01
N GLN A 658 -46.82 18.94 -50.78
CA GLN A 658 -47.76 18.40 -51.76
C GLN A 658 -49.10 19.12 -51.61
N TYR A 659 -49.81 19.37 -52.71
CA TYR A 659 -51.03 20.17 -52.71
C TYR A 659 -52.25 19.31 -53.04
N LEU A 660 -53.36 19.54 -52.33
CA LEU A 660 -54.60 18.76 -52.45
C LEU A 660 -55.83 19.67 -52.40
N TYR A 661 -56.92 19.22 -53.02
CA TYR A 661 -58.17 19.96 -53.15
C TYR A 661 -59.36 19.00 -53.09
N PHE A 662 -60.40 19.33 -52.32
CA PHE A 662 -61.60 18.50 -52.21
C PHE A 662 -62.79 19.10 -52.99
N THR A 663 -63.43 18.28 -53.81
CA THR A 663 -64.65 18.58 -54.59
C THR A 663 -65.83 17.75 -54.11
N LYS A 664 -67.05 18.04 -54.59
CA LYS A 664 -68.27 17.28 -54.23
C LYS A 664 -68.07 15.76 -54.36
#